data_AF-A0A0M1JFD1-F1
#
_entry.id   AF-A0A0M1JFD1-F1
#
_cell.length_a   1.000
_cell.length_b   1.000
_cell.length_c   1.000
_cell.angle_alpha   90.00
_cell.angle_beta   90.00
_cell.angle_gamma   90.00
#
_symmetry.space_group_name_H-M   'P 1'
#
loop_
_entity.id
_entity.type
_entity.pdbx_description
1 polymer ?
#
loop_
_entity_poly.entity_id
_entity_poly.type
_entity_poly.pdbx_seq_one_letter_code
_entity_poly.pdbx_strand_id
1 'polypeptide(L)'
;TRGQLLNDDQYYKLIEENGDEFDARMGAEAIYELLRSINIPLEVKQIREDIGKVNSDTKIKKYSKRLKVLESLYDSGNRPEWMILTVLPVLPPELRPLVHLEGGRFATSDLNDLYRRVINRNNRLRRLLDLAAPDIIVRNEKRMLQEAVDALLDNGRRGRAITGTNKRPLKSLADMIKGKQGRFRQNLLGKRVDYSGRSVIVVGPTLRLHQCGLPKRMALELFKPFILSKLQKYGIANTIKAAKKMIERSAPEVWDILEEVIREHPVLLNRAPTLHRLGIQAFEPILIEGKAIQLHPLVCTAFNADFDGDQMAVHIPLSLEAQLEARALMMSSNNILSPANGEPIIVPTQDVILGLYYMTRERINARGEGMILANLDEVQRAYETGHLELQAKIKVRISEVEITPTGERNPPKTTIQDTTTGRALMWRIVPEGIPFQLINQNMTKKQVSNLVNTCYRKLGLKATAIFADQLMYLGFRQSTRAGISIGVNDMEIPETKVSILEKAEAEVQEIQQQYTSGILTDGERYNRVVDIWTRTGNNVAKAMMEKISKIELQDRHGQMIQQSSFNSIHMMADSGARGSAAQIRQLAGMRGLMAKPDGTIIETPITANFREGLNVNQYFISTHGARKGLADTALKTANSGYLTRRLVDVAQDMVVHELDCGTEDGLLITAIVEDDKIVEHLQDRILGRVAAATIYYPGTDDALCPAGTLLDETWANRIEQEGVDQVLVRSAITCNSRIGVCAKCYGRDLARGHLVNYGEAVGVIAAQSIGEPGTQLTMRTFHVGGAASRSAANDKIENKKTGTLKFHDIKTVQNTKGKLITVSRTGELIITDSIGRERERYKVPYGATLNYKDGDAIEAGKTIATWDPHTRPVIAEVAGILRFAEFVEGMSVQSQVDDLTGMSSLVVLDPKQRPAGGKDLRPTVKLETQTGEDINIPGTSVPAHYVLITKSVVNLTDGAKIQVGDIVARMPLETTKTRDITGGLPRVADLFEARKPKEPAILAEASGNISFGKETKGKQRLLITNSDGEIQEILIPKWRHVNLFDGDYVKKGEIISDGELNPSDVLRLKGISALSEYLIKEIQNVYRTQGVRINDKHIEVIIRQMLRKVEVDKPGDSKHLCGEQVERMAVLRENIEL
;
A
#
# COMPACT_ATOMS: atom_id res chain seq x y z
N THR A 1 49.46 16.60 28.31
CA THR A 1 48.29 17.00 27.48
C THR A 1 47.01 16.75 28.26
N ARG A 2 46.01 17.63 28.16
CA ARG A 2 44.76 17.52 28.94
C ARG A 2 43.88 16.40 28.38
N GLY A 3 43.31 15.55 29.24
CA GLY A 3 42.49 14.41 28.83
C GLY A 3 43.26 13.13 28.46
N GLN A 4 44.54 13.05 28.85
CA GLN A 4 45.33 11.82 28.74
C GLN A 4 44.94 10.82 29.84
N LEU A 5 44.70 9.57 29.46
CA LEU A 5 44.47 8.49 30.43
C LEU A 5 45.80 7.96 30.95
N LEU A 6 45.86 7.72 32.25
CA LEU A 6 47.04 7.23 32.95
C LEU A 6 46.70 5.95 33.70
N ASN A 7 47.61 4.97 33.67
CA ASN A 7 47.56 3.84 34.57
C ASN A 7 48.18 4.22 35.93
N ASP A 8 47.89 3.45 36.98
CA ASP A 8 48.34 3.73 38.35
C ASP A 8 49.87 3.95 38.42
N ASP A 9 50.67 3.09 37.80
CA ASP A 9 52.14 3.23 37.76
C ASP A 9 52.62 4.51 37.05
N GLN A 10 51.91 4.92 36.00
CA GLN A 10 52.23 6.15 35.26
C GLN A 10 51.83 7.39 36.06
N TYR A 11 50.72 7.33 36.77
CA TYR A 11 50.25 8.38 37.66
C TYR A 11 51.26 8.63 38.79
N TYR A 12 51.75 7.57 39.46
CA TYR A 12 52.76 7.73 40.50
C TYR A 12 54.07 8.31 39.97
N LYS A 13 54.57 7.83 38.82
CA LYS A 13 55.77 8.39 38.18
C LYS A 13 55.62 9.88 37.84
N LEU A 14 54.49 10.26 37.24
CA LEU A 14 54.24 11.65 36.84
C LEU A 14 54.05 12.59 38.04
N ILE A 15 53.56 12.08 39.16
CA ILE A 15 53.51 12.84 40.42
C ILE A 15 54.90 13.01 41.01
N GLU A 16 55.73 11.96 41.02
CA GLU A 16 57.11 12.06 41.47
C GLU A 16 57.93 13.06 40.64
N GLU A 17 57.68 13.13 39.33
CA GLU A 17 58.37 14.03 38.40
C GLU A 17 57.87 15.49 38.48
N ASN A 18 56.56 15.72 38.57
CA ASN A 18 55.96 17.05 38.37
C ASN A 18 55.34 17.68 39.65
N GLY A 19 55.29 16.93 40.76
CA GLY A 19 54.82 17.43 42.05
C GLY A 19 53.43 18.08 41.99
N ASP A 20 53.32 19.30 42.54
CA ASP A 20 52.06 20.04 42.71
C ASP A 20 51.51 20.69 41.41
N GLU A 21 52.29 20.76 40.33
CA GLU A 21 51.84 21.35 39.06
C GLU A 21 50.93 20.41 38.23
N PHE A 22 50.78 19.17 38.69
CA PHE A 22 50.06 18.11 38.01
C PHE A 22 48.81 17.66 38.80
N ASP A 23 47.60 17.99 38.30
CA ASP A 23 46.33 17.49 38.83
C ASP A 23 45.80 16.35 37.96
N ALA A 24 45.68 15.17 38.55
CA ALA A 24 44.98 14.04 37.96
C ALA A 24 44.03 13.41 38.97
N ARG A 25 42.80 13.16 38.52
CA ARG A 25 41.72 12.58 39.32
C ARG A 25 41.16 11.35 38.63
N MET A 26 40.36 10.58 39.37
CA MET A 26 39.69 9.39 38.84
C MET A 26 38.17 9.46 38.97
N GLY A 27 37.47 8.69 38.13
CA GLY A 27 36.02 8.51 38.21
C GLY A 27 35.19 9.73 37.77
N ALA A 28 33.96 9.83 38.30
CA ALA A 28 33.00 10.86 37.89
C ALA A 28 33.43 12.29 38.26
N GLU A 29 34.18 12.46 39.35
CA GLU A 29 34.73 13.75 39.79
C GLU A 29 35.74 14.31 38.78
N ALA A 30 36.59 13.45 38.22
CA ALA A 30 37.52 13.84 37.16
C ALA A 30 36.78 14.34 35.90
N ILE A 31 35.72 13.64 35.50
CA ILE A 31 34.90 14.03 34.35
C ILE A 31 34.17 15.35 34.63
N TYR A 32 33.64 15.54 35.83
CA TYR A 32 32.96 16.77 36.23
C TYR A 32 33.87 17.99 36.10
N GLU A 33 35.09 17.92 36.65
CA GLU A 33 36.05 19.04 36.56
C GLU A 33 36.56 19.28 35.14
N LEU A 34 36.78 18.20 34.37
CA LEU A 34 37.11 18.32 32.96
C LEU A 34 36.02 19.09 32.21
N LEU A 35 34.74 18.73 32.40
CA LEU A 35 33.61 19.39 31.74
C LEU A 35 33.44 20.85 32.19
N ARG A 36 33.58 21.11 33.49
CA ARG A 36 33.48 22.46 34.07
C ARG A 36 34.55 23.41 33.53
N SER A 37 35.72 22.89 33.22
CA SER A 37 36.85 23.68 32.72
C SER A 37 36.77 24.05 31.24
N ILE A 38 35.80 23.49 30.49
CA ILE A 38 35.64 23.75 29.07
C ILE A 38 35.03 25.15 28.88
N ASN A 39 35.78 26.03 28.20
CA ASN A 39 35.27 27.32 27.77
C ASN A 39 34.61 27.17 26.38
N ILE A 40 33.28 27.03 26.36
CA ILE A 40 32.50 26.79 25.14
C ILE A 40 32.73 27.89 24.07
N PRO A 41 32.64 29.20 24.38
CA PRO A 41 32.90 30.26 23.39
C PRO A 41 34.25 30.16 22.69
N LEU A 42 35.31 29.83 23.44
CA LEU A 42 36.66 29.70 22.88
C LEU A 42 36.77 28.45 21.98
N GLU A 43 36.22 27.33 22.43
CA GLU A 43 36.20 26.07 21.68
C GLU A 43 35.40 26.18 20.36
N VAL A 44 34.25 26.86 20.37
CA VAL A 44 33.44 27.10 19.17
C VAL A 44 34.23 27.89 18.14
N LYS A 45 34.94 28.96 18.56
CA LYS A 45 35.80 29.75 17.67
C LYS A 45 36.93 28.92 17.09
N GLN A 46 37.64 28.15 17.92
CA GLN A 46 38.74 27.28 17.48
C GLN A 46 38.29 26.23 16.47
N ILE A 47 37.16 25.55 16.72
CA ILE A 47 36.66 24.51 15.81
C ILE A 47 36.23 25.10 14.47
N ARG A 48 35.66 26.31 14.44
CA ARG A 48 35.35 27.00 13.17
C ARG A 48 36.61 27.30 12.36
N GLU A 49 37.67 27.79 13.01
CA GLU A 49 38.96 27.99 12.34
C GLU A 49 39.59 26.68 11.84
N ASP A 50 39.50 25.61 12.63
CA ASP A 50 40.04 24.29 12.26
C ASP A 50 39.30 23.68 11.08
N ILE A 51 37.98 23.87 10.98
CA ILE A 51 37.20 23.42 9.81
C ILE A 51 37.71 24.10 8.54
N GLY A 52 38.04 25.39 8.60
CA GLY A 52 38.60 26.13 7.45
C GLY A 52 40.00 25.65 7.02
N LYS A 53 40.78 25.05 7.93
CA LYS A 53 42.15 24.58 7.68
C LYS A 53 42.25 23.14 7.19
N VAL A 54 41.21 22.32 7.37
CA VAL A 54 41.27 20.87 7.17
C VAL A 54 40.60 20.45 5.86
N ASN A 55 41.37 19.83 4.97
CA ASN A 55 40.88 19.33 3.66
C ASN A 55 40.31 17.90 3.70
N SER A 56 40.16 17.28 4.87
CA SER A 56 39.72 15.88 4.99
C SER A 56 38.25 15.78 5.39
N ASP A 57 37.41 15.23 4.52
CA ASP A 57 35.96 15.05 4.74
C ASP A 57 35.59 14.37 6.06
N THR A 58 36.34 13.34 6.48
CA THR A 58 36.05 12.60 7.71
C THR A 58 36.30 13.47 8.95
N LYS A 59 37.36 14.29 8.93
CA LYS A 59 37.65 15.24 10.01
C LYS A 59 36.64 16.39 10.01
N ILE A 60 36.31 16.94 8.84
CA ILE A 60 35.28 17.98 8.70
C ILE A 60 33.96 17.47 9.30
N LYS A 61 33.47 16.29 8.91
CA LYS A 61 32.24 15.70 9.48
C LYS A 61 32.30 15.53 10.99
N LYS A 62 33.45 15.17 11.56
CA LYS A 62 33.63 15.04 13.01
C LYS A 62 33.58 16.40 13.70
N TYR A 63 34.27 17.40 13.16
CA TYR A 63 34.28 18.76 13.69
C TYR A 63 32.91 19.43 13.58
N SER A 64 32.21 19.31 12.45
CA SER A 64 30.85 19.84 12.27
C SER A 64 29.87 19.26 13.30
N LYS A 65 29.93 17.95 13.57
CA LYS A 65 29.10 17.33 14.64
C LYS A 65 29.42 17.89 16.02
N ARG A 66 30.71 18.07 16.34
CA ARG A 66 31.14 18.63 17.63
C ARG A 66 30.72 20.09 17.77
N LEU A 67 30.96 20.89 16.74
CA LEU A 67 30.59 22.31 16.67
C LEU A 67 29.09 22.48 16.90
N LYS A 68 28.26 21.70 16.21
CA LYS A 68 26.80 21.73 16.38
C LYS A 68 26.36 21.46 17.82
N VAL A 69 26.98 20.50 18.50
CA VAL A 69 26.67 20.21 19.91
C VAL A 69 27.09 21.37 20.82
N LEU A 70 28.26 21.96 20.59
CA LEU A 70 28.76 23.08 21.37
C LEU A 70 27.94 24.35 21.16
N GLU A 71 27.55 24.65 19.92
CA GLU A 71 26.65 25.76 19.59
C GLU A 71 25.27 25.54 20.22
N SER A 72 24.71 24.33 20.11
CA SER A 72 23.43 24.00 20.77
C SER A 72 23.51 24.16 22.30
N LEU A 73 24.64 23.80 22.93
CA LEU A 73 24.86 24.02 24.37
C LEU A 73 24.98 25.51 24.71
N TYR A 74 25.72 26.26 23.88
CA TYR A 74 25.89 27.70 24.03
C TYR A 74 24.56 28.44 23.93
N ASP A 75 23.79 28.18 22.87
CA ASP A 75 22.50 28.81 22.60
C ASP A 75 21.44 28.43 23.63
N SER A 76 21.46 27.19 24.12
CA SER A 76 20.52 26.74 25.15
C SER A 76 20.84 27.25 26.57
N GLY A 77 22.03 27.82 26.78
CA GLY A 77 22.52 28.22 28.10
C GLY A 77 22.82 27.06 29.05
N ASN A 78 22.75 25.81 28.57
CA ASN A 78 23.04 24.63 29.35
C ASN A 78 24.53 24.49 29.59
N ARG A 79 24.92 24.13 30.83
CA ARG A 79 26.32 23.94 31.17
C ARG A 79 26.75 22.47 31.05
N PRO A 80 27.96 22.16 30.52
CA PRO A 80 28.41 20.78 30.32
C PRO A 80 28.45 19.95 31.61
N GLU A 81 28.80 20.57 32.74
CA GLU A 81 28.91 19.90 34.03
C GLU A 81 27.57 19.33 34.55
N TRP A 82 26.42 19.79 34.05
CA TRP A 82 25.10 19.26 34.41
C TRP A 82 24.87 17.81 33.96
N MET A 83 25.70 17.28 33.06
CA MET A 83 25.66 15.86 32.68
C MET A 83 26.03 14.92 33.83
N ILE A 84 26.77 15.41 34.84
CA ILE A 84 27.12 14.66 36.05
C ILE A 84 26.26 15.17 37.20
N LEU A 85 25.31 14.33 37.63
CA LEU A 85 24.37 14.67 38.69
C LEU A 85 25.05 14.63 40.06
N THR A 86 25.14 15.78 40.71
CA THR A 86 25.55 15.87 42.13
C THR A 86 24.37 15.74 43.09
N VAL A 87 23.15 16.05 42.61
CA VAL A 87 21.90 15.98 43.38
C VAL A 87 20.89 15.17 42.59
N LEU A 88 20.26 14.18 43.23
CA LEU A 88 19.24 13.35 42.64
C LEU A 88 17.84 13.76 43.16
N PRO A 89 16.93 14.25 42.30
CA PRO A 89 15.57 14.57 42.72
C PRO A 89 14.77 13.30 43.04
N VAL A 90 13.93 13.38 44.07
CA VAL A 90 13.06 12.27 44.50
C VAL A 90 11.63 12.53 44.07
N LEU A 91 11.01 11.55 43.40
CA LEU A 91 9.63 11.66 42.93
C LEU A 91 8.65 11.80 44.13
N PRO A 92 7.62 12.67 44.04
CA PRO A 92 6.61 12.81 45.09
C PRO A 92 5.92 11.48 45.44
N PRO A 93 5.62 11.20 46.73
CA PRO A 93 5.00 9.94 47.16
C PRO A 93 3.67 9.60 46.48
N GLU A 94 2.85 10.60 46.12
CA GLU A 94 1.57 10.39 45.43
C GLU A 94 1.74 9.71 44.05
N LEU A 95 2.87 9.94 43.38
CA LEU A 95 3.19 9.31 42.09
C LEU A 95 3.83 7.92 42.26
N ARG A 96 4.16 7.54 43.49
CA ARG A 96 4.71 6.22 43.89
C ARG A 96 4.00 5.69 45.16
N PRO A 97 2.66 5.56 45.11
CA PRO A 97 1.85 5.40 46.31
C PRO A 97 2.15 4.09 47.02
N LEU A 98 1.97 4.13 48.34
CA LEU A 98 2.00 2.98 49.23
C LEU A 98 0.56 2.79 49.73
N VAL A 99 -0.17 1.89 49.07
CA VAL A 99 -1.59 1.71 49.30
C VAL A 99 -1.80 0.50 50.20
N HIS A 100 -2.60 0.68 51.25
CA HIS A 100 -3.04 -0.42 52.10
C HIS A 100 -4.06 -1.25 51.33
N LEU A 101 -3.83 -2.56 51.23
CA LEU A 101 -4.79 -3.52 50.69
C LEU A 101 -5.55 -4.19 51.83
N GLU A 102 -6.74 -4.69 51.52
CA GLU A 102 -7.51 -5.55 52.43
C GLU A 102 -6.64 -6.75 52.86
N GLY A 103 -6.59 -7.05 54.17
CA GLY A 103 -5.75 -8.11 54.74
C GLY A 103 -4.38 -7.66 55.27
N GLY A 104 -4.18 -6.37 55.55
CA GLY A 104 -2.98 -5.85 56.22
C GLY A 104 -1.71 -5.83 55.37
N ARG A 105 -1.84 -6.08 54.06
CA ARG A 105 -0.73 -6.03 53.10
C ARG A 105 -0.60 -4.64 52.50
N PHE A 106 0.62 -4.30 52.11
CA PHE A 106 0.92 -3.04 51.44
C PHE A 106 1.27 -3.30 49.97
N ALA A 107 0.62 -2.57 49.07
CA ALA A 107 1.06 -2.45 47.68
C ALA A 107 2.06 -1.30 47.59
N THR A 108 3.33 -1.62 47.31
CA THR A 108 4.39 -0.64 47.11
C THR A 108 4.76 -0.54 45.64
N SER A 109 4.91 0.68 45.13
CA SER A 109 5.48 0.91 43.80
C SER A 109 6.95 0.42 43.71
N ASP A 110 7.32 -0.19 42.58
CA ASP A 110 8.70 -0.64 42.28
C ASP A 110 9.75 0.47 42.48
N LEU A 111 9.39 1.74 42.23
CA LEU A 111 10.28 2.88 42.41
C LEU A 111 10.73 3.05 43.86
N ASN A 112 9.87 2.72 44.82
CA ASN A 112 10.20 2.85 46.24
C ASN A 112 11.37 1.92 46.61
N ASP A 113 11.44 0.74 46.00
CA ASP A 113 12.55 -0.18 46.19
C ASP A 113 13.85 0.31 45.56
N LEU A 114 13.77 0.91 44.37
CA LEU A 114 14.93 1.51 43.70
C LEU A 114 15.46 2.72 44.49
N TYR A 115 14.58 3.62 44.93
CA TYR A 115 14.96 4.75 45.80
C TYR A 115 15.57 4.27 47.11
N ARG A 116 14.97 3.26 47.77
CA ARG A 116 15.51 2.68 48.99
C ARG A 116 16.93 2.15 48.80
N ARG A 117 17.22 1.49 47.67
CA ARG A 117 18.59 1.05 47.36
C ARG A 117 19.54 2.23 47.21
N VAL A 118 19.19 3.25 46.44
CA VAL A 118 20.03 4.45 46.25
C VAL A 118 20.31 5.13 47.59
N ILE A 119 19.29 5.34 48.41
CA ILE A 119 19.43 5.99 49.73
C ILE A 119 20.35 5.16 50.64
N ASN A 120 20.16 3.84 50.70
CA ASN A 120 20.98 2.97 51.53
C ASN A 120 22.46 2.98 51.09
N ARG A 121 22.72 2.94 49.78
CA ARG A 121 24.08 3.01 49.21
C ARG A 121 24.73 4.37 49.46
N ASN A 122 23.98 5.46 49.26
CA ASN A 122 24.47 6.81 49.50
C ASN A 122 24.80 7.04 50.99
N ASN A 123 23.91 6.62 51.89
CA ASN A 123 24.14 6.72 53.33
C ASN A 123 25.33 5.86 53.78
N ARG A 124 25.52 4.68 53.18
CA ARG A 124 26.69 3.84 53.45
C ARG A 124 27.99 4.48 52.96
N LEU A 125 27.99 5.03 51.74
CA LEU A 125 29.14 5.74 51.19
C LEU A 125 29.51 6.94 52.08
N ARG A 126 28.52 7.74 52.52
CA ARG A 126 28.75 8.86 53.43
C ARG A 126 29.42 8.40 54.74
N ARG A 127 28.89 7.35 55.38
CA ARG A 127 29.50 6.79 56.61
C ARG A 127 30.94 6.29 56.38
N LEU A 128 31.23 5.70 55.22
CA LEU A 128 32.58 5.22 54.90
C LEU A 128 33.57 6.37 54.73
N LEU A 129 33.13 7.50 54.15
CA LEU A 129 33.93 8.71 54.04
C LEU A 129 34.15 9.36 55.42
N ASP A 130 33.11 9.43 56.25
CA ASP A 130 33.21 9.97 57.62
C ASP A 130 34.17 9.14 58.50
N LEU A 131 34.27 7.83 58.25
CA LEU A 131 35.18 6.91 58.95
C LEU A 131 36.57 6.80 58.32
N ALA A 132 36.87 7.55 57.25
CA ALA A 132 38.11 7.46 56.48
C ALA A 132 38.49 6.01 56.09
N ALA A 133 37.49 5.24 55.63
CA ALA A 133 37.68 3.84 55.25
C ALA A 133 38.63 3.69 54.04
N PRO A 134 39.30 2.54 53.87
CA PRO A 134 40.20 2.29 52.75
C PRO A 134 39.57 2.56 51.37
N ASP A 135 40.37 3.15 50.48
CA ASP A 135 39.98 3.56 49.13
C ASP A 135 39.29 2.47 48.31
N ILE A 136 39.72 1.21 48.44
CA ILE A 136 39.14 0.08 47.71
C ILE A 136 37.64 -0.06 48.03
N ILE A 137 37.27 0.10 49.31
CA ILE A 137 35.90 -0.02 49.78
C ILE A 137 35.07 1.17 49.30
N VAL A 138 35.63 2.38 49.41
CA VAL A 138 34.99 3.62 48.93
C VAL A 138 34.75 3.57 47.43
N ARG A 139 35.73 3.13 46.63
CA ARG A 139 35.62 2.97 45.17
C ARG A 139 34.54 1.95 44.81
N ASN A 140 34.48 0.83 45.53
CA ASN A 140 33.43 -0.16 45.31
C ASN A 140 32.04 0.41 45.63
N GLU A 141 31.87 1.13 46.75
CA GLU A 141 30.58 1.71 47.11
C GLU A 141 30.17 2.85 46.16
N LYS A 142 31.11 3.68 45.67
CA LYS A 142 30.87 4.65 44.58
C LYS A 142 30.35 3.96 43.32
N ARG A 143 30.93 2.81 42.93
CA ARG A 143 30.44 2.00 41.80
C ARG A 143 29.04 1.44 42.05
N MET A 144 28.77 0.91 43.25
CA MET A 144 27.44 0.38 43.60
C MET A 144 26.37 1.48 43.65
N LEU A 145 26.73 2.68 44.11
CA LEU A 145 25.83 3.84 44.08
C LEU A 145 25.50 4.23 42.65
N GLN A 146 26.51 4.31 41.77
CA GLN A 146 26.31 4.57 40.34
C GLN A 146 25.37 3.54 39.71
N GLU A 147 25.58 2.25 39.98
CA GLU A 147 24.72 1.17 39.48
C GLU A 147 23.27 1.31 39.98
N ALA A 148 23.07 1.67 41.25
CA ALA A 148 21.75 1.88 41.82
C ALA A 148 21.03 3.10 41.21
N VAL A 149 21.76 4.19 40.95
CA VAL A 149 21.22 5.40 40.30
C VAL A 149 20.89 5.10 38.83
N ASP A 150 21.79 4.41 38.12
CA ASP A 150 21.56 3.99 36.73
C ASP A 150 20.31 3.12 36.63
N ALA A 151 20.13 2.17 37.56
CA ALA A 151 18.95 1.30 37.58
C ALA A 151 17.65 2.02 37.96
N LEU A 152 17.71 3.06 38.80
CA LEU A 152 16.56 3.91 39.10
C LEU A 152 16.11 4.71 37.86
N LEU A 153 17.07 5.28 37.13
CA LEU A 153 16.82 6.07 35.93
C LEU A 153 16.36 5.18 34.76
N ASP A 154 17.14 4.15 34.41
CA ASP A 154 16.87 3.20 33.34
C ASP A 154 17.41 1.79 33.65
N ASN A 155 16.53 0.94 34.18
CA ASN A 155 16.88 -0.41 34.60
C ASN A 155 17.15 -1.33 33.40
N GLY A 156 18.35 -1.92 33.34
CA GLY A 156 18.74 -2.87 32.30
C GLY A 156 19.53 -2.29 31.12
N ARG A 157 19.79 -0.97 31.07
CA ARG A 157 20.57 -0.35 29.99
C ARG A 157 22.06 -0.72 30.00
N ARG A 158 22.66 -0.83 31.20
CA ARG A 158 24.11 -1.02 31.39
C ARG A 158 24.50 -2.45 31.76
N GLY A 159 23.54 -3.30 32.13
CA GLY A 159 23.79 -4.65 32.63
C GLY A 159 22.51 -5.38 33.03
N ARG A 160 22.64 -6.38 33.91
CA ARG A 160 21.50 -7.19 34.38
C ARG A 160 20.51 -6.33 35.16
N ALA A 161 19.24 -6.39 34.77
CA ALA A 161 18.19 -5.64 35.45
C ALA A 161 18.05 -6.08 36.92
N ILE A 162 17.87 -5.09 37.79
CA ILE A 162 17.57 -5.35 39.20
C ILE A 162 16.17 -5.96 39.29
N THR A 163 16.07 -7.14 39.89
CA THR A 163 14.81 -7.85 40.09
C THR A 163 14.31 -7.77 41.53
N GLY A 164 12.99 -7.74 41.69
CA GLY A 164 12.33 -7.89 42.99
C GLY A 164 12.30 -9.35 43.46
N THR A 165 11.60 -9.61 44.56
CA THR A 165 11.37 -10.96 45.13
C THR A 165 10.71 -11.91 44.12
N ASN A 166 9.84 -11.38 43.25
CA ASN A 166 9.12 -12.14 42.22
C ASN A 166 9.95 -12.40 40.95
N LYS A 167 11.27 -12.17 40.96
CA LYS A 167 12.20 -12.27 39.82
C LYS A 167 11.86 -11.39 38.60
N ARG A 168 10.79 -10.60 38.66
CA ARG A 168 10.47 -9.56 37.67
C ARG A 168 11.43 -8.38 37.82
N PRO A 169 11.90 -7.76 36.71
CA PRO A 169 12.67 -6.52 36.78
C PRO A 169 11.78 -5.38 37.31
N LEU A 170 12.34 -4.59 38.22
CA LEU A 170 11.65 -3.42 38.78
C LEU A 170 11.50 -2.35 37.70
N LYS A 171 10.32 -1.72 37.64
CA LYS A 171 10.04 -0.63 36.68
C LYS A 171 10.84 0.63 37.04
N SER A 172 11.64 1.14 36.10
CA SER A 172 12.42 2.37 36.25
C SER A 172 11.62 3.63 35.91
N LEU A 173 12.21 4.81 36.16
CA LEU A 173 11.63 6.09 35.75
C LEU A 173 11.49 6.19 34.22
N ALA A 174 12.51 5.74 33.47
CA ALA A 174 12.44 5.70 32.01
C ALA A 174 11.28 4.81 31.53
N ASP A 175 11.07 3.63 32.13
CA ASP A 175 9.97 2.72 31.77
C ASP A 175 8.57 3.27 32.05
N MET A 176 8.44 4.27 32.93
CA MET A 176 7.18 5.00 33.10
C MET A 176 6.89 5.93 31.93
N ILE A 177 7.91 6.36 31.20
CA ILE A 177 7.78 7.31 30.10
C ILE A 177 7.77 6.57 28.76
N LYS A 178 8.73 5.65 28.57
CA LYS A 178 8.97 4.92 27.32
C LYS A 178 8.11 3.66 27.20
N GLY A 179 8.02 3.14 25.98
CA GLY A 179 7.33 1.88 25.68
C GLY A 179 5.80 1.98 25.60
N LYS A 180 5.15 0.83 25.40
CA LYS A 180 3.69 0.75 25.21
C LYS A 180 2.90 1.05 26.49
N GLN A 181 3.45 0.68 27.65
CA GLN A 181 2.89 0.97 28.98
C GLN A 181 3.43 2.29 29.57
N GLY A 182 4.12 3.08 28.77
CA GLY A 182 4.59 4.42 29.15
C GLY A 182 3.43 5.41 29.15
N ARG A 183 3.53 6.45 29.99
CA ARG A 183 2.47 7.45 30.18
C ARG A 183 2.07 8.15 28.88
N PHE A 184 3.02 8.45 27.99
CA PHE A 184 2.72 9.07 26.69
C PHE A 184 1.72 8.25 25.86
N ARG A 185 1.89 6.93 25.79
CA ARG A 185 1.03 6.08 24.96
C ARG A 185 -0.24 5.64 25.69
N GLN A 186 -0.14 5.27 26.96
CA GLN A 186 -1.24 4.63 27.69
C GLN A 186 -2.14 5.60 28.44
N ASN A 187 -1.65 6.79 28.82
CA ASN A 187 -2.37 7.72 29.68
C ASN A 187 -2.65 9.09 29.04
N LEU A 188 -1.75 9.56 28.16
CA LEU A 188 -1.91 10.85 27.47
C LEU A 188 -2.67 10.68 26.16
N LEU A 189 -2.13 9.87 25.23
CA LEU A 189 -2.76 9.64 23.92
C LEU A 189 -3.96 8.69 24.03
N GLY A 190 -3.79 7.55 24.70
CA GLY A 190 -4.90 6.72 25.15
C GLY A 190 -5.29 7.13 26.57
N LYS A 191 -6.59 7.27 26.86
CA LYS A 191 -7.07 7.49 28.22
C LYS A 191 -8.39 6.76 28.46
N ARG A 192 -8.64 6.40 29.71
CA ARG A 192 -10.00 5.98 30.10
C ARG A 192 -10.87 7.23 30.19
N VAL A 193 -12.09 7.12 29.68
CA VAL A 193 -13.01 8.26 29.55
C VAL A 193 -14.31 7.89 30.25
N ASP A 194 -14.79 8.75 31.13
CA ASP A 194 -16.10 8.62 31.76
C ASP A 194 -17.22 8.85 30.72
N TYR A 195 -18.48 8.59 31.07
CA TYR A 195 -19.62 8.71 30.14
C TYR A 195 -19.44 7.89 28.86
N SER A 196 -18.85 6.71 29.01
CA SER A 196 -18.67 5.75 27.95
C SER A 196 -19.15 4.35 28.36
N GLY A 197 -19.57 3.57 27.37
CA GLY A 197 -20.04 2.20 27.54
C GLY A 197 -19.69 1.35 26.33
N ARG A 198 -19.76 0.02 26.45
CA ARG A 198 -19.60 -0.89 25.32
C ARG A 198 -20.62 -2.02 25.38
N SER A 199 -21.08 -2.47 24.22
CA SER A 199 -21.89 -3.68 24.11
C SER A 199 -21.70 -4.34 22.75
N VAL A 200 -22.22 -5.56 22.63
CA VAL A 200 -22.32 -6.28 21.35
C VAL A 200 -23.25 -5.52 20.42
N ILE A 201 -22.89 -5.47 19.15
CA ILE A 201 -23.72 -4.85 18.11
C ILE A 201 -24.67 -5.87 17.46
N VAL A 202 -25.86 -5.39 17.10
CA VAL A 202 -26.86 -6.13 16.34
C VAL A 202 -27.40 -5.24 15.22
N VAL A 203 -27.97 -5.85 14.19
CA VAL A 203 -28.50 -5.12 13.05
C VAL A 203 -29.80 -4.39 13.43
N GLY A 204 -29.90 -3.10 13.07
CA GLY A 204 -31.10 -2.29 13.24
C GLY A 204 -31.68 -1.84 11.88
N PRO A 205 -32.37 -2.72 11.14
CA PRO A 205 -32.80 -2.44 9.77
C PRO A 205 -33.94 -1.42 9.67
N THR A 206 -34.59 -1.08 10.79
CA THR A 206 -35.67 -0.07 10.86
C THR A 206 -35.17 1.33 11.22
N LEU A 207 -33.89 1.45 11.62
CA LEU A 207 -33.28 2.74 11.92
C LEU A 207 -33.13 3.56 10.65
N ARG A 208 -33.07 4.88 10.79
CA ARG A 208 -32.63 5.79 9.72
C ARG A 208 -31.12 5.97 9.77
N LEU A 209 -30.51 6.49 8.71
CA LEU A 209 -29.06 6.60 8.61
C LEU A 209 -28.38 7.32 9.79
N HIS A 210 -29.00 8.39 10.29
CA HIS A 210 -28.50 9.22 11.40
C HIS A 210 -28.80 8.65 12.78
N GLN A 211 -29.42 7.48 12.89
CA GLN A 211 -29.92 6.93 14.16
C GLN A 211 -29.16 5.67 14.57
N CYS A 212 -29.07 5.45 15.88
CA CYS A 212 -28.59 4.20 16.47
C CYS A 212 -29.51 3.75 17.60
N GLY A 213 -29.64 2.44 17.83
CA GLY A 213 -30.42 1.95 18.96
C GLY A 213 -29.55 1.78 20.20
N LEU A 214 -29.92 2.45 21.29
CA LEU A 214 -29.23 2.41 22.57
C LEU A 214 -30.11 1.72 23.64
N PRO A 215 -29.60 0.67 24.31
CA PRO A 215 -30.34 -0.01 25.37
C PRO A 215 -30.76 0.94 26.50
N LYS A 216 -32.02 0.85 26.93
CA LYS A 216 -32.58 1.66 28.03
C LYS A 216 -31.71 1.72 29.28
N ARG A 217 -31.20 0.57 29.75
CA ARG A 217 -30.32 0.51 30.94
C ARG A 217 -28.97 1.19 30.72
N MET A 218 -28.42 1.10 29.51
CA MET A 218 -27.17 1.74 29.15
C MET A 218 -27.37 3.26 29.08
N ALA A 219 -28.43 3.71 28.41
CA ALA A 219 -28.81 5.12 28.34
C ALA A 219 -29.02 5.72 29.74
N LEU A 220 -29.71 5.00 30.64
CA LEU A 220 -29.95 5.43 32.02
C LEU A 220 -28.65 5.74 32.78
N GLU A 221 -27.63 4.87 32.66
CA GLU A 221 -26.35 5.07 33.35
C GLU A 221 -25.51 6.16 32.70
N LEU A 222 -25.48 6.22 31.36
CA LEU A 222 -24.70 7.21 30.62
C LEU A 222 -25.25 8.63 30.80
N PHE A 223 -26.57 8.82 30.79
CA PHE A 223 -27.23 10.13 30.91
C PHE A 223 -27.58 10.52 32.36
N LYS A 224 -27.15 9.73 33.34
CA LYS A 224 -27.51 9.87 34.76
C LYS A 224 -27.41 11.29 35.33
N PRO A 225 -26.35 12.10 35.08
CA PRO A 225 -26.29 13.47 35.61
C PRO A 225 -27.38 14.38 35.03
N PHE A 226 -27.71 14.22 33.74
CA PHE A 226 -28.73 15.01 33.07
C PHE A 226 -30.13 14.71 33.63
N ILE A 227 -30.41 13.43 33.87
CA ILE A 227 -31.65 12.98 34.49
C ILE A 227 -31.78 13.55 35.90
N LEU A 228 -30.72 13.46 36.73
CA LEU A 228 -30.70 14.01 38.08
C LEU A 228 -31.01 15.52 38.09
N SER A 229 -30.38 16.27 37.18
CA SER A 229 -30.59 17.72 37.02
C SER A 229 -32.02 18.05 36.62
N LYS A 230 -32.59 17.31 35.64
CA LYS A 230 -33.97 17.51 35.16
C LYS A 230 -35.02 17.15 36.20
N LEU A 231 -34.86 16.03 36.91
CA LEU A 231 -35.75 15.61 38.00
C LEU A 231 -35.84 16.65 39.11
N GLN A 232 -34.70 17.27 39.45
CA GLN A 232 -34.66 18.35 40.43
C GLN A 232 -35.30 19.62 39.87
N LYS A 233 -35.01 19.98 38.61
CA LYS A 233 -35.56 21.17 37.95
C LYS A 233 -37.08 21.13 37.84
N TYR A 234 -37.67 19.96 37.58
CA TYR A 234 -39.13 19.79 37.50
C TYR A 234 -39.81 19.57 38.85
N GLY A 235 -39.06 19.51 39.95
CA GLY A 235 -39.62 19.31 41.29
C GLY A 235 -40.17 17.90 41.55
N ILE A 236 -39.94 16.94 40.64
CA ILE A 236 -40.31 15.53 40.83
C ILE A 236 -39.50 14.91 41.96
N ALA A 237 -38.25 15.35 42.12
CA ALA A 237 -37.40 14.98 43.25
C ALA A 237 -36.85 16.22 43.97
N ASN A 238 -37.17 16.34 45.26
CA ASN A 238 -36.74 17.47 46.08
C ASN A 238 -35.22 17.49 46.36
N THR A 239 -34.54 16.34 46.30
CA THR A 239 -33.10 16.23 46.55
C THR A 239 -32.42 15.27 45.56
N ILE A 240 -31.13 15.49 45.29
CA ILE A 240 -30.32 14.59 44.45
C ILE A 240 -30.34 13.15 45.00
N LYS A 241 -30.36 12.98 46.32
CA LYS A 241 -30.42 11.64 46.96
C LYS A 241 -31.76 10.95 46.68
N ALA A 242 -32.87 11.69 46.70
CA ALA A 242 -34.19 11.16 46.33
C ALA A 242 -34.24 10.83 44.83
N ALA A 243 -33.73 11.72 43.97
CA ALA A 243 -33.63 11.48 42.53
C ALA A 243 -32.78 10.24 42.21
N LYS A 244 -31.64 10.05 42.90
CA LYS A 244 -30.80 8.86 42.75
C LYS A 244 -31.54 7.57 43.12
N LYS A 245 -32.33 7.58 44.21
CA LYS A 245 -33.18 6.44 44.58
C LYS A 245 -34.27 6.15 43.54
N MET A 246 -34.84 7.18 42.91
CA MET A 246 -35.83 7.02 41.82
C MET A 246 -35.20 6.38 40.58
N ILE A 247 -33.99 6.82 40.21
CA ILE A 247 -33.22 6.23 39.10
C ILE A 247 -32.86 4.76 39.41
N GLU A 248 -32.39 4.46 40.62
CA GLU A 248 -32.07 3.08 41.04
C GLU A 248 -33.30 2.16 41.01
N ARG A 249 -34.49 2.69 41.30
CA ARG A 249 -35.78 1.98 41.18
C ARG A 249 -36.34 1.95 39.77
N SER A 250 -35.75 2.68 38.82
CA SER A 250 -36.22 2.81 37.43
C SER A 250 -37.69 3.23 37.35
N ALA A 251 -38.07 4.25 38.13
CA ALA A 251 -39.44 4.76 38.17
C ALA A 251 -39.94 5.25 36.78
N PRO A 252 -41.23 5.14 36.46
CA PRO A 252 -41.77 5.50 35.15
C PRO A 252 -41.40 6.91 34.68
N GLU A 253 -41.42 7.89 35.58
CA GLU A 253 -41.13 9.30 35.30
C GLU A 253 -39.69 9.51 34.81
N VAL A 254 -38.78 8.60 35.16
CA VAL A 254 -37.38 8.64 34.73
C VAL A 254 -37.27 8.34 33.23
N TRP A 255 -38.14 7.50 32.67
CA TRP A 255 -38.12 7.15 31.25
C TRP A 255 -38.56 8.32 30.37
N ASP A 256 -39.59 9.05 30.79
CA ASP A 256 -40.07 10.24 30.07
C ASP A 256 -39.00 11.33 30.02
N ILE A 257 -38.31 11.56 31.15
CA ILE A 257 -37.19 12.51 31.22
C ILE A 257 -36.00 12.02 30.39
N LEU A 258 -35.72 10.71 30.41
CA LEU A 258 -34.64 10.15 29.62
C LEU A 258 -34.89 10.35 28.12
N GLU A 259 -36.11 10.13 27.66
CA GLU A 259 -36.50 10.37 26.26
C GLU A 259 -36.37 11.86 25.89
N GLU A 260 -36.75 12.77 26.79
CA GLU A 260 -36.56 14.21 26.61
C GLU A 260 -35.07 14.60 26.51
N VAL A 261 -34.22 14.03 27.37
CA VAL A 261 -32.77 14.30 27.39
C VAL A 261 -32.06 13.76 26.15
N ILE A 262 -32.53 12.63 25.63
CA ILE A 262 -31.96 11.95 24.46
C ILE A 262 -32.34 12.67 23.15
N ARG A 263 -33.52 13.29 23.10
CA ARG A 263 -33.96 14.04 21.93
C ARG A 263 -32.93 15.12 21.59
N GLU A 264 -32.49 15.14 20.33
CA GLU A 264 -31.48 16.07 19.81
C GLU A 264 -30.08 15.96 20.48
N HIS A 265 -29.79 14.89 21.21
CA HIS A 265 -28.49 14.67 21.83
C HIS A 265 -27.69 13.62 21.03
N PRO A 266 -26.69 14.01 20.22
CA PRO A 266 -25.90 13.05 19.45
C PRO A 266 -25.03 12.19 20.39
N VAL A 267 -24.85 10.93 20.04
CA VAL A 267 -23.91 9.99 20.69
C VAL A 267 -22.86 9.55 19.67
N LEU A 268 -21.63 9.34 20.14
CA LEU A 268 -20.54 8.87 19.30
C LEU A 268 -20.43 7.35 19.43
N LEU A 269 -20.51 6.65 18.30
CA LEU A 269 -20.22 5.23 18.20
C LEU A 269 -18.81 5.03 17.67
N ASN A 270 -18.06 4.12 18.30
CA ASN A 270 -16.69 3.80 17.95
C ASN A 270 -16.49 2.29 17.85
N ARG A 271 -15.93 1.82 16.72
CA ARG A 271 -15.42 0.45 16.58
C ARG A 271 -13.89 0.46 16.66
N ALA A 272 -13.36 -0.20 17.68
CA ALA A 272 -11.91 -0.34 17.86
C ALA A 272 -11.39 -1.61 17.16
N PRO A 273 -10.21 -1.59 16.52
CA PRO A 273 -9.29 -0.45 16.38
C PRO A 273 -9.72 0.55 15.29
N THR A 274 -9.68 1.85 15.60
CA THR A 274 -10.01 2.93 14.67
C THR A 274 -8.84 3.21 13.72
N LEU A 275 -8.89 2.66 12.50
CA LEU A 275 -7.83 2.84 11.49
C LEU A 275 -8.05 4.09 10.62
N HIS A 276 -9.30 4.51 10.48
CA HIS A 276 -9.74 5.65 9.68
C HIS A 276 -10.85 6.42 10.40
N ARG A 277 -11.09 7.66 9.99
CA ARG A 277 -12.09 8.55 10.63
C ARG A 277 -13.51 7.97 10.70
N LEU A 278 -13.93 7.17 9.72
CA LEU A 278 -15.29 6.59 9.71
C LEU A 278 -15.48 5.47 10.74
N GLY A 279 -14.41 5.03 11.40
CA GLY A 279 -14.50 4.16 12.57
C GLY A 279 -15.07 4.84 13.82
N ILE A 280 -15.29 6.16 13.78
CA ILE A 280 -16.04 6.93 14.78
C ILE A 280 -17.07 7.82 14.06
N GLN A 281 -18.34 7.68 14.38
CA GLN A 281 -19.40 8.52 13.82
C GLN A 281 -20.42 8.90 14.90
N ALA A 282 -21.10 10.02 14.69
CA ALA A 282 -22.19 10.48 15.53
C ALA A 282 -23.55 9.98 15.02
N PHE A 283 -24.43 9.65 15.95
CA PHE A 283 -25.80 9.20 15.71
C PHE A 283 -26.74 9.79 16.75
N GLU A 284 -28.03 9.85 16.44
CA GLU A 284 -29.08 10.12 17.41
C GLU A 284 -29.54 8.80 18.06
N PRO A 285 -29.56 8.71 19.41
CA PRO A 285 -29.95 7.50 20.09
C PRO A 285 -31.46 7.31 20.08
N ILE A 286 -31.90 6.09 19.76
CA ILE A 286 -33.27 5.59 19.94
C ILE A 286 -33.25 4.58 21.09
N LEU A 287 -34.15 4.76 22.05
CA LEU A 287 -34.28 3.83 23.17
C LEU A 287 -34.81 2.47 22.68
N ILE A 288 -34.05 1.41 22.96
CA ILE A 288 -34.44 0.04 22.65
C ILE A 288 -34.41 -0.86 23.90
N GLU A 289 -35.16 -1.94 23.82
CA GLU A 289 -35.11 -3.00 24.82
C GLU A 289 -33.88 -3.91 24.63
N GLY A 290 -33.48 -4.60 25.71
CA GLY A 290 -32.35 -5.52 25.71
C GLY A 290 -31.03 -4.89 26.18
N LYS A 291 -29.91 -5.44 25.71
CA LYS A 291 -28.56 -5.04 26.13
C LYS A 291 -27.61 -4.74 24.97
N ALA A 292 -27.98 -5.06 23.74
CA ALA A 292 -27.14 -4.91 22.55
C ALA A 292 -27.39 -3.55 21.87
N ILE A 293 -26.35 -2.97 21.28
CA ILE A 293 -26.46 -1.72 20.51
C ILE A 293 -26.96 -2.07 19.10
N GLN A 294 -27.99 -1.39 18.61
CA GLN A 294 -28.42 -1.55 17.22
C GLN A 294 -27.68 -0.57 16.31
N LEU A 295 -27.07 -1.11 15.26
CA LEU A 295 -26.34 -0.36 14.25
C LEU A 295 -27.10 -0.34 12.92
N HIS A 296 -27.09 0.80 12.25
CA HIS A 296 -27.69 0.95 10.92
C HIS A 296 -26.91 0.13 9.87
N PRO A 297 -27.56 -0.66 8.99
CA PRO A 297 -26.86 -1.55 8.05
C PRO A 297 -25.90 -0.84 7.08
N LEU A 298 -26.27 0.35 6.59
CA LEU A 298 -25.43 1.08 5.61
C LEU A 298 -24.12 1.63 6.17
N VAL A 299 -23.99 1.76 7.50
CA VAL A 299 -22.74 2.22 8.12
C VAL A 299 -21.81 1.06 8.50
N CYS A 300 -22.29 -0.19 8.42
CA CYS A 300 -21.47 -1.37 8.73
C CYS A 300 -20.22 -1.45 7.83
N THR A 301 -20.32 -1.05 6.56
CA THR A 301 -19.17 -0.96 5.65
C THR A 301 -18.14 0.06 6.14
N ALA A 302 -18.60 1.23 6.59
CA ALA A 302 -17.76 2.30 7.13
C ALA A 302 -17.03 1.87 8.41
N PHE A 303 -17.72 1.20 9.33
CA PHE A 303 -17.10 0.65 10.55
C PHE A 303 -16.31 -0.64 10.29
N ASN A 304 -16.45 -1.25 9.11
CA ASN A 304 -16.04 -2.61 8.80
C ASN A 304 -16.55 -3.62 9.85
N ALA A 305 -17.80 -3.44 10.29
CA ALA A 305 -18.42 -4.15 11.39
C ALA A 305 -19.12 -5.43 10.92
N ASP A 306 -18.86 -6.52 11.62
CA ASP A 306 -19.52 -7.80 11.43
C ASP A 306 -20.43 -8.11 12.63
N PHE A 307 -21.38 -9.03 12.47
CA PHE A 307 -22.35 -9.37 13.53
C PHE A 307 -22.07 -10.76 14.15
N ASP A 308 -20.80 -11.08 14.38
CA ASP A 308 -20.32 -12.35 14.95
C ASP A 308 -19.98 -12.28 16.46
N GLY A 309 -20.32 -11.16 17.11
CA GLY A 309 -20.00 -10.89 18.51
C GLY A 309 -19.15 -9.64 18.72
N ASP A 310 -18.84 -8.92 17.64
CA ASP A 310 -18.22 -7.60 17.66
C ASP A 310 -18.91 -6.64 18.64
N GLN A 311 -18.09 -5.75 19.20
CA GLN A 311 -18.55 -4.79 20.20
C GLN A 311 -18.16 -3.37 19.77
N MET A 312 -19.07 -2.44 20.01
CA MET A 312 -18.81 -1.01 19.80
C MET A 312 -18.90 -0.27 21.13
N ALA A 313 -18.09 0.79 21.22
CA ALA A 313 -18.12 1.73 22.32
C ALA A 313 -19.02 2.91 21.99
N VAL A 314 -19.69 3.43 23.00
CA VAL A 314 -20.54 4.62 22.98
C VAL A 314 -19.86 5.69 23.83
N HIS A 315 -19.81 6.93 23.35
CA HIS A 315 -19.37 8.10 24.11
C HIS A 315 -20.41 9.22 24.01
N ILE A 316 -20.65 9.93 25.12
CA ILE A 316 -21.56 11.07 25.15
C ILE A 316 -20.79 12.40 25.07
N PRO A 317 -21.05 13.26 24.06
CA PRO A 317 -20.55 14.62 24.03
C PRO A 317 -21.30 15.51 25.04
N LEU A 318 -20.60 15.95 26.10
CA LEU A 318 -21.24 16.69 27.19
C LEU A 318 -21.38 18.20 26.92
N SER A 319 -20.36 18.83 26.35
CA SER A 319 -20.40 20.28 26.09
C SER A 319 -21.25 20.60 24.86
N LEU A 320 -21.79 21.81 24.83
CA LEU A 320 -22.62 22.26 23.71
C LEU A 320 -21.81 22.31 22.41
N GLU A 321 -20.56 22.74 22.49
CA GLU A 321 -19.63 22.79 21.35
C GLU A 321 -19.39 21.38 20.80
N ALA A 322 -19.18 20.39 21.67
CA ALA A 322 -18.95 19.00 21.24
C ALA A 322 -20.21 18.39 20.60
N GLN A 323 -21.41 18.74 21.08
CA GLN A 323 -22.66 18.29 20.47
C GLN A 323 -22.88 18.92 19.08
N LEU A 324 -22.61 20.22 18.96
CA LEU A 324 -22.69 20.94 17.68
C LEU A 324 -21.65 20.41 16.68
N GLU A 325 -20.42 20.18 17.13
CA GLU A 325 -19.34 19.59 16.33
C GLU A 325 -19.70 18.17 15.88
N ALA A 326 -20.19 17.32 16.79
CA ALA A 326 -20.62 15.96 16.47
C ALA A 326 -21.72 15.96 15.40
N ARG A 327 -22.70 16.88 15.51
CA ARG A 327 -23.79 17.00 14.54
C ARG A 327 -23.33 17.56 13.19
N ALA A 328 -22.47 18.57 13.18
CA ALA A 328 -22.01 19.21 11.96
C ALA A 328 -20.97 18.36 11.21
N LEU A 329 -20.00 17.78 11.91
CA LEU A 329 -18.84 17.13 11.30
C LEU A 329 -18.91 15.61 11.33
N MET A 330 -19.38 15.00 12.43
CA MET A 330 -19.25 13.54 12.68
C MET A 330 -20.51 12.74 12.37
N MET A 331 -21.65 13.40 12.14
CA MET A 331 -22.92 12.73 11.84
C MET A 331 -22.78 11.79 10.63
N SER A 332 -23.34 10.59 10.72
CA SER A 332 -23.27 9.58 9.65
C SER A 332 -23.82 10.10 8.32
N SER A 333 -24.90 10.89 8.35
CA SER A 333 -25.50 11.52 7.15
C SER A 333 -24.56 12.46 6.42
N ASN A 334 -23.57 13.04 7.13
CA ASN A 334 -22.65 14.01 6.54
C ASN A 334 -21.40 13.35 5.96
N ASN A 335 -21.13 12.08 6.33
CA ASN A 335 -19.92 11.35 5.98
C ASN A 335 -20.24 10.15 5.07
N ILE A 336 -20.78 10.43 3.87
CA ILE A 336 -21.25 9.42 2.90
C ILE A 336 -20.11 8.88 2.04
N LEU A 337 -19.15 9.74 1.68
CA LEU A 337 -18.08 9.40 0.75
C LEU A 337 -16.81 8.92 1.48
N SER A 338 -16.02 8.16 0.74
CA SER A 338 -14.68 7.75 1.13
C SER A 338 -13.70 8.91 1.12
N PRO A 339 -12.92 9.12 2.20
CA PRO A 339 -11.83 10.09 2.17
C PRO A 339 -10.70 9.68 1.21
N ALA A 340 -10.57 8.39 0.87
CA ALA A 340 -9.46 7.89 0.06
C ALA A 340 -9.62 8.16 -1.44
N ASN A 341 -10.84 8.00 -1.97
CA ASN A 341 -11.13 8.07 -3.41
C ASN A 341 -12.40 8.88 -3.77
N GLY A 342 -13.20 9.30 -2.79
CA GLY A 342 -14.42 10.08 -3.03
C GLY A 342 -15.61 9.28 -3.57
N GLU A 343 -15.51 7.95 -3.62
CA GLU A 343 -16.64 7.07 -3.93
C GLU A 343 -17.56 6.92 -2.69
N PRO A 344 -18.88 6.68 -2.86
CA PRO A 344 -19.77 6.46 -1.73
C PRO A 344 -19.39 5.18 -0.96
N ILE A 345 -19.24 5.28 0.37
CA ILE A 345 -19.01 4.11 1.25
C ILE A 345 -20.34 3.59 1.81
N ILE A 346 -21.29 4.49 2.04
CA ILE A 346 -22.64 4.20 2.51
C ILE A 346 -23.48 3.70 1.33
N VAL A 347 -23.04 2.58 0.73
CA VAL A 347 -23.72 1.90 -0.37
C VAL A 347 -24.39 0.66 0.21
N PRO A 348 -25.63 0.34 -0.21
CA PRO A 348 -26.24 -0.95 0.04
C PRO A 348 -25.26 -2.12 -0.19
N THR A 349 -25.24 -3.10 0.71
CA THR A 349 -24.37 -4.27 0.60
C THR A 349 -25.14 -5.58 0.65
N GLN A 350 -24.53 -6.64 0.11
CA GLN A 350 -24.97 -8.02 0.25
C GLN A 350 -26.45 -8.18 -0.15
N ASP A 351 -27.30 -8.56 0.80
CA ASP A 351 -28.72 -8.91 0.61
C ASP A 351 -29.53 -7.76 -0.01
N VAL A 352 -29.24 -6.52 0.35
CA VAL A 352 -29.94 -5.35 -0.20
C VAL A 352 -29.69 -5.24 -1.71
N ILE A 353 -28.44 -5.46 -2.13
CA ILE A 353 -28.07 -5.45 -3.56
C ILE A 353 -28.75 -6.63 -4.27
N LEU A 354 -28.75 -7.81 -3.65
CA LEU A 354 -29.35 -9.00 -4.23
C LEU A 354 -30.86 -8.81 -4.47
N GLY A 355 -31.57 -8.18 -3.52
CA GLY A 355 -32.97 -7.82 -3.67
C GLY A 355 -33.23 -6.83 -4.80
N LEU A 356 -32.41 -5.76 -4.89
CA LEU A 356 -32.50 -4.77 -5.97
C LEU A 356 -32.17 -5.38 -7.35
N TYR A 357 -31.15 -6.23 -7.41
CA TYR A 357 -30.76 -6.94 -8.61
C TYR A 357 -31.88 -7.88 -9.08
N TYR A 358 -32.43 -8.69 -8.18
CA TYR A 358 -33.55 -9.59 -8.49
C TYR A 358 -34.79 -8.85 -8.99
N MET A 359 -35.10 -7.71 -8.36
CA MET A 359 -36.22 -6.84 -8.75
C MET A 359 -36.03 -6.24 -10.15
N THR A 360 -34.82 -5.82 -10.50
CA THR A 360 -34.54 -5.10 -11.76
C THR A 360 -34.20 -6.01 -12.93
N ARG A 361 -34.06 -7.32 -12.69
CA ARG A 361 -33.80 -8.31 -13.73
C ARG A 361 -35.04 -8.56 -14.59
N GLU A 362 -34.83 -8.91 -15.85
CA GLU A 362 -35.91 -9.28 -16.77
C GLU A 362 -36.08 -10.79 -16.87
N ARG A 363 -37.32 -11.23 -17.06
CA ARG A 363 -37.70 -12.64 -17.28
C ARG A 363 -38.54 -12.78 -18.54
N ILE A 364 -38.10 -13.67 -19.43
CA ILE A 364 -38.85 -14.03 -20.65
C ILE A 364 -40.06 -14.90 -20.24
N ASN A 365 -41.19 -14.70 -20.90
CA ASN A 365 -42.48 -15.35 -20.61
C ASN A 365 -43.07 -15.06 -19.23
N ALA A 366 -42.67 -13.94 -18.60
CA ALA A 366 -43.28 -13.53 -17.34
C ALA A 366 -44.73 -13.08 -17.54
N ARG A 367 -45.56 -13.27 -16.50
CA ARG A 367 -46.96 -12.85 -16.54
C ARG A 367 -47.06 -11.33 -16.69
N GLY A 368 -47.81 -10.87 -17.69
CA GLY A 368 -47.96 -9.44 -17.99
C GLY A 368 -46.94 -8.87 -18.97
N GLU A 369 -46.07 -9.69 -19.55
CA GLU A 369 -45.14 -9.24 -20.59
C GLU A 369 -45.88 -8.69 -21.83
N GLY A 370 -45.45 -7.53 -22.31
CA GLY A 370 -46.02 -6.78 -23.42
C GLY A 370 -47.13 -5.79 -23.03
N MET A 371 -47.53 -5.73 -21.76
CA MET A 371 -48.54 -4.78 -21.29
C MET A 371 -48.05 -3.33 -21.41
N ILE A 372 -48.96 -2.43 -21.80
CA ILE A 372 -48.73 -0.99 -21.89
C ILE A 372 -49.53 -0.33 -20.77
N LEU A 373 -48.85 0.39 -19.88
CA LEU A 373 -49.43 0.97 -18.67
C LEU A 373 -49.26 2.49 -18.67
N ALA A 374 -50.26 3.20 -18.17
CA ALA A 374 -50.39 4.64 -18.26
C ALA A 374 -49.53 5.40 -17.22
N ASN A 375 -49.32 4.83 -16.03
CA ASN A 375 -48.51 5.43 -14.97
C ASN A 375 -47.97 4.39 -13.96
N LEU A 376 -47.15 4.84 -13.01
CA LEU A 376 -46.57 3.99 -11.97
C LEU A 376 -47.61 3.39 -11.01
N ASP A 377 -48.71 4.11 -10.76
CA ASP A 377 -49.78 3.64 -9.86
C ASP A 377 -50.52 2.44 -10.45
N GLU A 378 -50.73 2.44 -11.77
CA GLU A 378 -51.30 1.31 -12.49
C GLU A 378 -50.36 0.09 -12.46
N VAL A 379 -49.05 0.30 -12.62
CA VAL A 379 -48.03 -0.76 -12.49
C VAL A 379 -48.09 -1.38 -11.10
N GLN A 380 -48.16 -0.57 -10.04
CA GLN A 380 -48.26 -1.08 -8.67
C GLN A 380 -49.55 -1.88 -8.47
N ARG A 381 -50.69 -1.36 -8.93
CA ARG A 381 -51.98 -2.04 -8.79
C ARG A 381 -51.99 -3.37 -9.54
N ALA A 382 -51.45 -3.41 -10.76
CA ALA A 382 -51.34 -4.62 -11.56
C ALA A 382 -50.42 -5.67 -10.90
N TYR A 383 -49.32 -5.22 -10.29
CA TYR A 383 -48.41 -6.08 -9.53
C TYR A 383 -49.06 -6.63 -8.25
N GLU A 384 -49.70 -5.78 -7.45
CA GLU A 384 -50.32 -6.17 -6.17
C GLU A 384 -51.54 -7.08 -6.34
N THR A 385 -52.27 -6.94 -7.45
CA THR A 385 -53.39 -7.83 -7.81
C THR A 385 -52.92 -9.14 -8.47
N GLY A 386 -51.61 -9.32 -8.71
CA GLY A 386 -51.04 -10.53 -9.28
C GLY A 386 -51.23 -10.70 -10.80
N HIS A 387 -51.63 -9.64 -11.52
CA HIS A 387 -51.75 -9.65 -12.98
C HIS A 387 -50.40 -9.44 -13.68
N LEU A 388 -49.41 -8.93 -12.95
CA LEU A 388 -48.09 -8.55 -13.43
C LEU A 388 -47.01 -9.18 -12.55
N GLU A 389 -45.97 -9.77 -13.14
CA GLU A 389 -44.77 -10.21 -12.40
C GLU A 389 -43.72 -9.10 -12.32
N LEU A 390 -42.83 -9.16 -11.30
CA LEU A 390 -41.75 -8.18 -11.09
C LEU A 390 -40.82 -8.02 -12.29
N GLN A 391 -40.60 -9.11 -13.03
CA GLN A 391 -39.56 -9.20 -14.05
C GLN A 391 -40.14 -9.15 -15.47
N ALA A 392 -41.45 -8.91 -15.58
CA ALA A 392 -42.15 -8.81 -16.86
C ALA A 392 -41.73 -7.55 -17.62
N LYS A 393 -41.48 -7.70 -18.93
CA LYS A 393 -41.20 -6.59 -19.84
C LYS A 393 -42.50 -5.84 -20.16
N ILE A 394 -42.54 -4.56 -19.85
CA ILE A 394 -43.70 -3.69 -19.98
C ILE A 394 -43.32 -2.37 -20.63
N LYS A 395 -44.30 -1.67 -21.19
CA LYS A 395 -44.15 -0.29 -21.65
C LYS A 395 -44.86 0.63 -20.68
N VAL A 396 -44.13 1.56 -20.07
CA VAL A 396 -44.69 2.49 -19.10
C VAL A 396 -44.39 3.91 -19.51
N ARG A 397 -45.36 4.80 -19.32
CA ARG A 397 -45.15 6.23 -19.45
C ARG A 397 -44.45 6.77 -18.20
N ILE A 398 -43.24 7.30 -18.37
CA ILE A 398 -42.39 7.83 -17.31
C ILE A 398 -42.20 9.33 -17.53
N SER A 399 -42.31 10.11 -16.45
CA SER A 399 -42.05 11.55 -16.46
C SER A 399 -40.72 11.83 -15.77
N GLU A 400 -39.82 12.51 -16.47
CA GLU A 400 -38.50 12.89 -15.97
C GLU A 400 -38.41 14.41 -15.84
N VAL A 401 -37.78 14.88 -14.76
CA VAL A 401 -37.48 16.30 -14.57
C VAL A 401 -35.97 16.46 -14.62
N GLU A 402 -35.48 17.26 -15.57
CA GLU A 402 -34.08 17.65 -15.62
C GLU A 402 -33.85 18.89 -14.76
N ILE A 403 -32.86 18.80 -13.88
CA ILE A 403 -32.40 19.92 -13.05
C ILE A 403 -31.06 20.37 -13.63
N THR A 404 -30.98 21.64 -14.02
CA THR A 404 -29.74 22.24 -14.51
C THR A 404 -28.74 22.44 -13.35
N PRO A 405 -27.43 22.57 -13.62
CA PRO A 405 -26.42 22.84 -12.58
C PRO A 405 -26.67 24.14 -11.80
N THR A 406 -27.43 25.09 -12.36
CA THR A 406 -27.85 26.35 -11.71
C THR A 406 -29.07 26.17 -10.80
N GLY A 407 -29.66 24.97 -10.76
CA GLY A 407 -30.82 24.64 -9.92
C GLY A 407 -32.18 24.93 -10.57
N GLU A 408 -32.21 25.40 -11.82
CA GLU A 408 -33.46 25.63 -12.55
C GLU A 408 -34.08 24.31 -13.02
N ARG A 409 -35.39 24.18 -12.83
CA ARG A 409 -36.17 22.98 -13.16
C ARG A 409 -36.78 23.13 -14.54
N ASN A 410 -36.37 22.27 -15.46
CA ASN A 410 -37.01 22.18 -16.77
C ASN A 410 -38.41 21.55 -16.66
N PRO A 411 -39.34 21.83 -17.60
CA PRO A 411 -40.64 21.16 -17.62
C PRO A 411 -40.48 19.64 -17.74
N PRO A 412 -41.35 18.85 -17.09
CA PRO A 412 -41.24 17.40 -17.08
C PRO A 412 -41.35 16.85 -18.50
N LYS A 413 -40.35 16.06 -18.91
CA LYS A 413 -40.35 15.35 -20.18
C LYS A 413 -40.98 13.98 -19.96
N THR A 414 -42.13 13.74 -20.58
CA THR A 414 -42.84 12.46 -20.49
C THR A 414 -42.54 11.60 -21.71
N THR A 415 -42.03 10.39 -21.51
CA THR A 415 -41.71 9.43 -22.58
C THR A 415 -42.25 8.04 -22.25
N ILE A 416 -42.56 7.25 -23.27
CA ILE A 416 -42.88 5.82 -23.12
C ILE A 416 -41.57 5.06 -23.16
N GLN A 417 -41.26 4.31 -22.11
CA GLN A 417 -40.02 3.57 -21.96
C GLN A 417 -40.32 2.08 -21.90
N ASP A 418 -39.51 1.27 -22.60
CA ASP A 418 -39.49 -0.18 -22.47
C ASP A 418 -38.69 -0.54 -21.20
N THR A 419 -39.35 -1.15 -20.23
CA THR A 419 -38.79 -1.40 -18.89
C THR A 419 -39.35 -2.69 -18.27
N THR A 420 -38.91 -3.06 -17.08
CA THR A 420 -39.56 -4.08 -16.25
C THR A 420 -40.45 -3.46 -15.17
N THR A 421 -41.41 -4.23 -14.66
CA THR A 421 -42.23 -3.88 -13.49
C THR A 421 -41.37 -3.42 -12.31
N GLY A 422 -40.33 -4.17 -11.98
CA GLY A 422 -39.47 -3.87 -10.85
C GLY A 422 -38.65 -2.58 -11.04
N ARG A 423 -38.12 -2.32 -12.24
CA ARG A 423 -37.45 -1.05 -12.56
C ARG A 423 -38.41 0.14 -12.47
N ALA A 424 -39.66 -0.02 -12.91
CA ALA A 424 -40.69 1.01 -12.78
C ALA A 424 -41.07 1.26 -11.31
N LEU A 425 -41.22 0.23 -10.49
CA LEU A 425 -41.47 0.38 -9.05
C LEU A 425 -40.29 1.03 -8.32
N MET A 426 -39.06 0.74 -8.74
CA MET A 426 -37.85 1.39 -8.21
C MET A 426 -37.80 2.89 -8.56
N TRP A 427 -38.32 3.31 -9.71
CA TRP A 427 -38.37 4.73 -10.07
C TRP A 427 -39.13 5.59 -9.06
N ARG A 428 -40.11 5.03 -8.36
CA ARG A 428 -40.90 5.76 -7.35
C ARG A 428 -40.07 6.30 -6.17
N ILE A 429 -38.99 5.60 -5.80
CA ILE A 429 -38.13 6.03 -4.67
C ILE A 429 -37.05 7.02 -5.10
N VAL A 430 -36.86 7.19 -6.42
CA VAL A 430 -35.75 7.96 -6.97
C VAL A 430 -36.11 9.45 -6.91
N PRO A 431 -35.22 10.30 -6.40
CA PRO A 431 -35.48 11.74 -6.36
C PRO A 431 -35.49 12.36 -7.76
N GLU A 432 -36.28 13.42 -7.93
CA GLU A 432 -36.32 14.23 -9.15
C GLU A 432 -34.92 14.74 -9.53
N GLY A 433 -34.56 14.73 -10.81
CA GLY A 433 -33.26 15.18 -11.33
C GLY A 433 -32.28 14.07 -11.74
N ILE A 434 -32.61 12.80 -11.48
CA ILE A 434 -31.85 11.63 -11.95
C ILE A 434 -32.51 11.08 -13.22
N PRO A 435 -31.76 10.77 -14.29
CA PRO A 435 -32.35 10.18 -15.51
C PRO A 435 -32.74 8.72 -15.29
N PHE A 436 -33.89 8.30 -15.85
CA PHE A 436 -34.43 6.94 -15.75
C PHE A 436 -33.50 5.91 -16.41
N GLN A 437 -32.70 6.31 -17.40
CA GLN A 437 -31.74 5.42 -18.05
C GLN A 437 -30.74 4.77 -17.08
N LEU A 438 -30.38 5.47 -15.99
CA LEU A 438 -29.51 4.89 -14.95
C LEU A 438 -30.18 3.74 -14.20
N ILE A 439 -31.51 3.68 -14.24
CA ILE A 439 -32.32 2.65 -13.60
C ILE A 439 -32.77 1.57 -14.56
N ASN A 440 -32.82 1.86 -15.85
CA ASN A 440 -33.24 0.92 -16.87
C ASN A 440 -32.17 -0.13 -17.23
N GLN A 441 -31.60 -0.76 -16.21
CA GLN A 441 -30.55 -1.78 -16.30
C GLN A 441 -30.58 -2.66 -15.05
N ASN A 442 -29.84 -3.77 -15.06
CA ASN A 442 -29.75 -4.65 -13.89
C ASN A 442 -28.92 -3.97 -12.79
N MET A 443 -29.50 -3.84 -11.60
CA MET A 443 -28.88 -3.16 -10.45
C MET A 443 -27.83 -4.03 -9.76
N THR A 444 -26.64 -4.07 -10.36
CA THR A 444 -25.46 -4.65 -9.70
C THR A 444 -24.88 -3.70 -8.65
N LYS A 445 -24.00 -4.20 -7.78
CA LYS A 445 -23.30 -3.39 -6.77
C LYS A 445 -22.64 -2.14 -7.36
N LYS A 446 -22.02 -2.27 -8.53
CA LYS A 446 -21.36 -1.16 -9.22
C LYS A 446 -22.37 -0.11 -9.69
N GLN A 447 -23.48 -0.55 -10.27
CA GLN A 447 -24.53 0.36 -10.76
C GLN A 447 -25.24 1.08 -9.62
N VAL A 448 -25.52 0.39 -8.51
CA VAL A 448 -26.12 1.02 -7.31
C VAL A 448 -25.16 2.06 -6.72
N SER A 449 -23.87 1.75 -6.63
CA SER A 449 -22.86 2.74 -6.18
C SER A 449 -22.82 3.96 -7.11
N ASN A 450 -22.83 3.76 -8.43
CA ASN A 450 -22.86 4.83 -9.41
C ASN A 450 -24.14 5.69 -9.30
N LEU A 451 -25.29 5.06 -9.04
CA LEU A 451 -26.57 5.75 -8.85
C LEU A 451 -26.54 6.65 -7.60
N VAL A 452 -26.02 6.13 -6.48
CA VAL A 452 -25.84 6.92 -5.24
C VAL A 452 -24.84 8.05 -5.45
N ASN A 453 -23.73 7.80 -6.16
CA ASN A 453 -22.73 8.81 -6.47
C ASN A 453 -23.32 9.94 -7.34
N THR A 454 -24.06 9.58 -8.39
CA THR A 454 -24.73 10.55 -9.26
C THR A 454 -25.76 11.38 -8.49
N CYS A 455 -26.52 10.74 -7.59
CA CYS A 455 -27.45 11.42 -6.69
C CYS A 455 -26.71 12.45 -5.82
N TYR A 456 -25.57 12.07 -5.23
CA TYR A 456 -24.76 12.97 -4.41
C TYR A 456 -24.25 14.18 -5.18
N ARG A 457 -23.72 13.95 -6.38
CA ARG A 457 -23.13 15.02 -7.22
C ARG A 457 -24.17 15.99 -7.78
N LYS A 458 -25.37 15.51 -8.15
CA LYS A 458 -26.41 16.37 -8.74
C LYS A 458 -27.37 17.00 -7.73
N LEU A 459 -27.78 16.25 -6.70
CA LEU A 459 -28.87 16.64 -5.79
C LEU A 459 -28.39 16.99 -4.39
N GLY A 460 -27.12 16.70 -4.09
CA GLY A 460 -26.51 16.99 -2.80
C GLY A 460 -26.89 15.99 -1.70
N LEU A 461 -26.35 16.27 -0.51
CA LEU A 461 -26.26 15.33 0.60
C LEU A 461 -27.61 14.86 1.16
N LYS A 462 -28.57 15.77 1.36
CA LYS A 462 -29.86 15.45 1.97
C LYS A 462 -30.69 14.47 1.13
N ALA A 463 -30.76 14.72 -0.18
CA ALA A 463 -31.48 13.85 -1.11
C ALA A 463 -30.84 12.46 -1.17
N THR A 464 -29.50 12.39 -1.19
CA THR A 464 -28.76 11.13 -1.21
C THR A 464 -28.96 10.30 0.05
N ALA A 465 -28.93 10.92 1.24
CA ALA A 465 -29.14 10.19 2.50
C ALA A 465 -30.54 9.55 2.57
N ILE A 466 -31.58 10.30 2.18
CA ILE A 466 -32.96 9.78 2.11
C ILE A 466 -33.06 8.66 1.08
N PHE A 467 -32.46 8.87 -0.10
CA PHE A 467 -32.49 7.88 -1.17
C PHE A 467 -31.79 6.57 -0.78
N ALA A 468 -30.65 6.65 -0.09
CA ALA A 468 -29.92 5.49 0.40
C ALA A 468 -30.74 4.68 1.42
N ASP A 469 -31.43 5.34 2.35
CA ASP A 469 -32.33 4.68 3.31
C ASP A 469 -33.51 3.99 2.60
N GLN A 470 -34.13 4.64 1.61
CA GLN A 470 -35.22 4.04 0.84
C GLN A 470 -34.76 2.84 0.01
N LEU A 471 -33.57 2.91 -0.58
CA LEU A 471 -32.96 1.78 -1.28
C LEU A 471 -32.71 0.60 -0.34
N MET A 472 -32.29 0.86 0.90
CA MET A 472 -32.10 -0.16 1.92
C MET A 472 -33.41 -0.88 2.24
N TYR A 473 -34.47 -0.13 2.57
CA TYR A 473 -35.77 -0.71 2.91
C TYR A 473 -36.35 -1.51 1.73
N LEU A 474 -36.27 -0.97 0.52
CA LEU A 474 -36.73 -1.65 -0.69
C LEU A 474 -35.96 -2.94 -0.92
N GLY A 475 -34.62 -2.89 -0.87
CA GLY A 475 -33.77 -4.04 -1.13
C GLY A 475 -34.01 -5.18 -0.12
N PHE A 476 -34.14 -4.89 1.18
CA PHE A 476 -34.48 -5.92 2.17
C PHE A 476 -35.85 -6.55 1.90
N ARG A 477 -36.87 -5.72 1.64
CA ARG A 477 -38.24 -6.23 1.35
C ARG A 477 -38.26 -7.14 0.13
N GLN A 478 -37.53 -6.78 -0.94
CA GLN A 478 -37.47 -7.58 -2.16
C GLN A 478 -36.59 -8.81 -1.98
N SER A 479 -35.50 -8.73 -1.22
CA SER A 479 -34.64 -9.88 -0.92
C SER A 479 -35.41 -10.98 -0.19
N THR A 480 -36.23 -10.62 0.80
CA THR A 480 -37.09 -11.59 1.50
C THR A 480 -38.12 -12.22 0.56
N ARG A 481 -38.73 -11.44 -0.34
CA ARG A 481 -39.70 -11.94 -1.33
C ARG A 481 -39.08 -12.82 -2.41
N ALA A 482 -37.83 -12.55 -2.77
CA ALA A 482 -37.11 -13.31 -3.80
C ALA A 482 -36.87 -14.76 -3.39
N GLY A 483 -36.81 -15.05 -2.08
CA GLY A 483 -36.66 -16.43 -1.56
C GLY A 483 -35.38 -17.12 -2.03
N ILE A 484 -34.32 -16.35 -2.32
CA ILE A 484 -33.06 -16.88 -2.85
C ILE A 484 -32.39 -17.75 -1.78
N SER A 485 -32.01 -18.96 -2.16
CA SER A 485 -31.38 -19.96 -1.29
C SER A 485 -30.16 -20.56 -1.96
N ILE A 486 -29.32 -21.27 -1.21
CA ILE A 486 -28.20 -22.04 -1.75
C ILE A 486 -28.46 -23.52 -1.47
N GLY A 487 -28.65 -24.29 -2.53
CA GLY A 487 -28.77 -25.75 -2.50
C GLY A 487 -27.57 -26.46 -3.14
N VAL A 488 -27.49 -27.77 -2.91
CA VAL A 488 -26.47 -28.64 -3.54
C VAL A 488 -26.65 -28.68 -5.07
N ASN A 489 -27.88 -28.59 -5.55
CA ASN A 489 -28.20 -28.63 -6.98
C ASN A 489 -27.84 -27.33 -7.71
N ASP A 490 -27.74 -26.20 -7.00
CA ASP A 490 -27.33 -24.93 -7.59
C ASP A 490 -25.84 -24.97 -8.04
N MET A 491 -25.04 -25.87 -7.46
CA MET A 491 -23.61 -26.02 -7.76
C MET A 491 -23.38 -26.90 -9.00
N GLU A 492 -23.83 -26.49 -10.18
CA GLU A 492 -23.74 -27.31 -11.40
C GLU A 492 -22.32 -27.51 -11.90
N ILE A 493 -21.93 -28.78 -12.09
CA ILE A 493 -20.61 -29.16 -12.59
C ILE A 493 -20.66 -29.22 -14.12
N PRO A 494 -19.69 -28.62 -14.84
CA PRO A 494 -19.64 -28.71 -16.29
C PRO A 494 -19.22 -30.12 -16.73
N GLU A 495 -19.95 -30.68 -17.71
CA GLU A 495 -19.64 -32.02 -18.27
C GLU A 495 -18.30 -32.02 -19.02
N THR A 496 -17.94 -30.88 -19.61
CA THR A 496 -16.64 -30.67 -20.26
C THR A 496 -15.45 -30.69 -19.29
N LYS A 497 -15.68 -30.71 -17.97
CA LYS A 497 -14.61 -30.79 -16.97
C LYS A 497 -13.73 -32.01 -17.20
N VAL A 498 -14.32 -33.18 -17.42
CA VAL A 498 -13.58 -34.44 -17.55
C VAL A 498 -12.63 -34.39 -18.73
N SER A 499 -13.12 -33.94 -19.90
CA SER A 499 -12.29 -33.81 -21.10
C SER A 499 -11.20 -32.74 -20.99
N ILE A 500 -11.43 -31.67 -20.23
CA ILE A 500 -10.41 -30.66 -19.95
C ILE A 500 -9.30 -31.23 -19.04
N LEU A 501 -9.67 -32.04 -18.05
CA LEU A 501 -8.71 -32.69 -17.15
C LEU A 501 -7.88 -33.75 -17.88
N GLU A 502 -8.51 -34.61 -18.68
CA GLU A 502 -7.80 -35.63 -19.47
C GLU A 502 -6.78 -35.00 -20.43
N LYS A 503 -7.13 -33.89 -21.10
CA LYS A 503 -6.19 -33.14 -21.95
C LYS A 503 -5.00 -32.62 -21.15
N ALA A 504 -5.23 -32.05 -19.97
CA ALA A 504 -4.18 -31.52 -19.12
C ALA A 504 -3.27 -32.65 -18.58
N GLU A 505 -3.84 -33.79 -18.20
CA GLU A 505 -3.07 -34.95 -17.75
C GLU A 505 -2.22 -35.53 -18.88
N ALA A 506 -2.74 -35.59 -20.11
CA ALA A 506 -1.97 -36.00 -21.28
C ALA A 506 -0.79 -35.04 -21.58
N GLU A 507 -1.02 -33.72 -21.51
CA GLU A 507 0.07 -32.72 -21.67
C GLU A 507 1.14 -32.87 -20.57
N VAL A 508 0.73 -33.11 -19.33
CA VAL A 508 1.67 -33.33 -18.22
C VAL A 508 2.47 -34.62 -18.42
N GLN A 509 1.83 -35.69 -18.92
CA GLN A 509 2.53 -36.93 -19.26
C GLN A 509 3.54 -36.73 -20.39
N GLU A 510 3.22 -35.95 -21.42
CA GLU A 510 4.16 -35.60 -22.49
C GLU A 510 5.38 -34.84 -21.95
N ILE A 511 5.16 -33.87 -21.06
CA ILE A 511 6.25 -33.13 -20.41
C ILE A 511 7.09 -34.06 -19.52
N GLN A 512 6.45 -34.98 -18.81
CA GLN A 512 7.15 -35.96 -18.01
C GLN A 512 7.99 -36.91 -18.87
N GLN A 513 7.49 -37.31 -20.05
CA GLN A 513 8.27 -38.07 -21.03
C GLN A 513 9.44 -37.26 -21.59
N GLN A 514 9.23 -35.98 -21.93
CA GLN A 514 10.30 -35.07 -22.38
C GLN A 514 11.40 -34.93 -21.32
N TYR A 515 11.02 -34.87 -20.04
CA TYR A 515 11.95 -34.89 -18.92
C TYR A 515 12.72 -36.22 -18.84
N THR A 516 12.03 -37.37 -18.88
CA THR A 516 12.67 -38.69 -18.87
C THR A 516 13.60 -38.90 -20.08
N SER A 517 13.31 -38.28 -21.23
CA SER A 517 14.19 -38.29 -22.41
C SER A 517 15.34 -37.26 -22.37
N GLY A 518 15.46 -36.47 -21.29
CA GLY A 518 16.53 -35.47 -21.11
C GLY A 518 16.41 -34.19 -21.93
N ILE A 519 15.22 -33.89 -22.47
CA ILE A 519 14.96 -32.66 -23.24
C ILE A 519 14.73 -31.46 -22.32
N LEU A 520 14.19 -31.70 -21.12
CA LEU A 520 13.85 -30.68 -20.13
C LEU A 520 14.63 -30.90 -18.84
N THR A 521 14.88 -29.82 -18.11
CA THR A 521 15.38 -29.87 -16.74
C THR A 521 14.22 -30.01 -15.73
N ASP A 522 14.47 -30.49 -14.51
CA ASP A 522 13.41 -30.62 -13.49
C ASP A 522 12.75 -29.26 -13.12
N GLY A 523 13.54 -28.19 -13.11
CA GLY A 523 13.02 -26.83 -12.88
C GLY A 523 12.07 -26.36 -13.99
N GLU A 524 12.41 -26.62 -15.25
CA GLU A 524 11.54 -26.31 -16.40
C GLU A 524 10.28 -27.19 -16.41
N ARG A 525 10.44 -28.49 -16.11
CA ARG A 525 9.34 -29.45 -15.94
C ARG A 525 8.34 -28.94 -14.91
N TYR A 526 8.81 -28.62 -13.70
CA TYR A 526 7.97 -28.10 -12.62
C TYR A 526 7.21 -26.83 -13.03
N ASN A 527 7.89 -25.85 -13.63
CA ASN A 527 7.26 -24.59 -14.05
C ASN A 527 6.19 -24.82 -15.12
N ARG A 528 6.46 -25.66 -16.13
CA ARG A 528 5.48 -25.97 -17.18
C ARG A 528 4.27 -26.73 -16.64
N VAL A 529 4.48 -27.70 -15.74
CA VAL A 529 3.37 -28.43 -15.08
C VAL A 529 2.48 -27.48 -14.29
N VAL A 530 3.06 -26.56 -13.51
CA VAL A 530 2.31 -25.53 -12.77
C VAL A 530 1.53 -24.61 -13.73
N ASP A 531 2.11 -24.21 -14.85
CA ASP A 531 1.46 -23.35 -15.84
C ASP A 531 0.29 -24.07 -16.54
N ILE A 532 0.44 -25.36 -16.88
CA ILE A 532 -0.65 -26.20 -17.42
C ILE A 532 -1.81 -26.24 -16.44
N TRP A 533 -1.58 -26.61 -15.18
CA TRP A 533 -2.65 -26.71 -14.19
C TRP A 533 -3.32 -25.37 -13.88
N THR A 534 -2.56 -24.26 -13.95
CA THR A 534 -3.11 -22.91 -13.83
C THR A 534 -4.05 -22.59 -15.00
N ARG A 535 -3.64 -22.90 -16.24
CA ARG A 535 -4.46 -22.74 -17.45
C ARG A 535 -5.70 -23.63 -17.40
N THR A 536 -5.56 -24.89 -17.03
CA THR A 536 -6.66 -25.86 -16.86
C THR A 536 -7.67 -25.37 -15.84
N GLY A 537 -7.21 -24.87 -14.69
CA GLY A 537 -8.08 -24.27 -13.68
C GLY A 537 -8.88 -23.07 -14.20
N ASN A 538 -8.29 -22.25 -15.06
CA ASN A 538 -9.00 -21.12 -15.69
C ASN A 538 -10.00 -21.59 -16.77
N ASN A 539 -9.66 -22.62 -17.54
CA ASN A 539 -10.55 -23.20 -18.55
C ASN A 539 -11.77 -23.86 -17.92
N VAL A 540 -11.59 -24.64 -16.85
CA VAL A 540 -12.69 -25.23 -16.07
C VAL A 540 -13.57 -24.12 -15.48
N ALA A 541 -12.98 -23.02 -14.98
CA ALA A 541 -13.75 -21.89 -14.47
C ALA A 541 -14.62 -21.23 -15.56
N LYS A 542 -14.07 -21.03 -16.77
CA LYS A 542 -14.80 -20.48 -17.91
C LYS A 542 -15.95 -21.38 -18.33
N ALA A 543 -15.68 -22.68 -18.52
CA ALA A 543 -16.69 -23.66 -18.91
C ALA A 543 -17.83 -23.76 -17.87
N MET A 544 -17.49 -23.72 -16.58
CA MET A 544 -18.46 -23.69 -15.50
C MET A 544 -19.30 -22.40 -15.54
N MET A 545 -18.67 -21.23 -15.68
CA MET A 545 -19.40 -19.96 -15.73
C MET A 545 -20.32 -19.89 -16.94
N GLU A 546 -19.88 -20.35 -18.11
CA GLU A 546 -20.72 -20.41 -19.31
C GLU A 546 -21.96 -21.27 -19.08
N LYS A 547 -21.80 -22.48 -18.51
CA LYS A 547 -22.90 -23.39 -18.21
C LYS A 547 -23.88 -22.81 -17.20
N ILE A 548 -23.39 -22.30 -16.06
CA ILE A 548 -24.27 -21.77 -15.00
C ILE A 548 -24.93 -20.45 -15.44
N SER A 549 -24.29 -19.65 -16.31
CA SER A 549 -24.79 -18.32 -16.68
C SER A 549 -25.97 -18.30 -17.64
N LYS A 550 -26.22 -19.38 -18.41
CA LYS A 550 -27.22 -19.40 -19.47
C LYS A 550 -28.21 -20.55 -19.30
N ILE A 551 -29.49 -20.28 -19.57
CA ILE A 551 -30.55 -21.28 -19.68
C ILE A 551 -31.25 -21.07 -21.02
N GLU A 552 -31.59 -22.15 -21.70
CA GLU A 552 -32.38 -22.14 -22.93
C GLU A 552 -33.86 -22.29 -22.61
N LEU A 553 -34.68 -21.35 -23.11
CA LEU A 553 -36.13 -21.33 -22.90
C LEU A 553 -36.83 -21.14 -24.25
N GLN A 554 -38.02 -21.72 -24.39
CA GLN A 554 -38.90 -21.43 -25.52
C GLN A 554 -39.64 -20.11 -25.27
N ASP A 555 -39.56 -19.18 -26.21
CA ASP A 555 -40.31 -17.92 -26.18
C ASP A 555 -41.80 -18.13 -26.51
N ARG A 556 -42.65 -17.11 -26.31
CA ARG A 556 -44.10 -17.14 -26.66
C ARG A 556 -44.36 -17.52 -28.13
N HIS A 557 -43.39 -17.26 -29.01
CA HIS A 557 -43.44 -17.58 -30.44
C HIS A 557 -42.85 -18.96 -30.79
N GLY A 558 -42.50 -19.79 -29.79
CA GLY A 558 -41.96 -21.14 -29.97
C GLY A 558 -40.48 -21.20 -30.39
N GLN A 559 -39.77 -20.06 -30.40
CA GLN A 559 -38.33 -20.00 -30.71
C GLN A 559 -37.50 -20.25 -29.45
N MET A 560 -36.40 -21.00 -29.58
CA MET A 560 -35.44 -21.21 -28.50
C MET A 560 -34.57 -19.97 -28.31
N ILE A 561 -34.72 -19.30 -27.16
CA ILE A 561 -33.94 -18.10 -26.79
C ILE A 561 -33.09 -18.43 -25.56
N GLN A 562 -31.83 -17.99 -25.60
CA GLN A 562 -30.93 -18.06 -24.45
C GLN A 562 -31.18 -16.89 -23.51
N GLN A 563 -31.45 -17.19 -22.24
CA GLN A 563 -31.60 -16.21 -21.18
C GLN A 563 -30.49 -16.38 -20.14
N SER A 564 -30.09 -15.27 -19.49
CA SER A 564 -29.27 -15.33 -18.29
C SER A 564 -29.96 -16.13 -17.18
N SER A 565 -29.24 -17.07 -16.57
CA SER A 565 -29.75 -18.04 -15.60
C SER A 565 -30.20 -17.42 -14.27
N PHE A 566 -31.30 -17.93 -13.71
CA PHE A 566 -31.78 -17.57 -12.37
C PHE A 566 -31.21 -18.45 -11.25
N ASN A 567 -30.15 -19.21 -11.52
CA ASN A 567 -29.43 -19.93 -10.49
C ASN A 567 -28.92 -18.95 -9.40
N SER A 568 -29.19 -19.29 -8.14
CA SER A 568 -28.87 -18.44 -6.98
C SER A 568 -27.38 -18.10 -6.88
N ILE A 569 -26.49 -19.06 -7.11
CA ILE A 569 -25.04 -18.87 -7.00
C ILE A 569 -24.56 -17.89 -8.09
N HIS A 570 -25.10 -18.02 -9.30
CA HIS A 570 -24.81 -17.09 -10.38
C HIS A 570 -25.33 -15.69 -10.06
N MET A 571 -26.56 -15.56 -9.57
CA MET A 571 -27.13 -14.28 -9.18
C MET A 571 -26.32 -13.59 -8.08
N MET A 572 -25.84 -14.32 -7.08
CA MET A 572 -25.02 -13.76 -6.00
C MET A 572 -23.69 -13.19 -6.53
N ALA A 573 -23.06 -13.87 -7.48
CA ALA A 573 -21.82 -13.41 -8.09
C ALA A 573 -22.01 -12.30 -9.13
N ASP A 574 -23.01 -12.41 -10.01
CA ASP A 574 -23.30 -11.42 -11.06
C ASP A 574 -23.80 -10.10 -10.48
N SER A 575 -24.64 -10.16 -9.45
CA SER A 575 -25.06 -8.96 -8.70
C SER A 575 -23.90 -8.27 -7.98
N GLY A 576 -22.82 -9.01 -7.69
CA GLY A 576 -21.72 -8.54 -6.85
C GLY A 576 -22.09 -8.42 -5.36
N ALA A 577 -23.19 -9.05 -4.94
CA ALA A 577 -23.62 -9.09 -3.53
C ALA A 577 -22.62 -9.87 -2.68
N ARG A 578 -22.30 -11.11 -3.10
CA ARG A 578 -21.31 -11.98 -2.47
C ARG A 578 -20.92 -13.10 -3.44
N GLY A 579 -19.65 -13.47 -3.46
CA GLY A 579 -19.17 -14.50 -4.38
C GLY A 579 -18.26 -13.92 -5.46
N SER A 580 -17.16 -14.61 -5.74
CA SER A 580 -16.28 -14.33 -6.87
C SER A 580 -16.23 -15.55 -7.78
N ALA A 581 -15.84 -15.35 -9.05
CA ALA A 581 -15.62 -16.46 -9.99
C ALA A 581 -14.64 -17.50 -9.41
N ALA A 582 -13.64 -17.06 -8.65
CA ALA A 582 -12.69 -17.96 -7.97
C ALA A 582 -13.36 -18.81 -6.88
N GLN A 583 -14.31 -18.28 -6.13
CA GLN A 583 -15.07 -19.03 -5.12
C GLN A 583 -16.05 -20.00 -5.77
N ILE A 584 -16.76 -19.59 -6.82
CA ILE A 584 -17.65 -20.48 -7.57
C ILE A 584 -16.85 -21.62 -8.20
N ARG A 585 -15.67 -21.33 -8.74
CA ARG A 585 -14.74 -22.33 -9.27
C ARG A 585 -14.42 -23.41 -8.23
N GLN A 586 -14.21 -23.05 -6.97
CA GLN A 586 -13.94 -24.03 -5.90
C GLN A 586 -15.19 -24.85 -5.52
N LEU A 587 -16.39 -24.28 -5.66
CA LEU A 587 -17.64 -24.96 -5.34
C LEU A 587 -18.02 -26.00 -6.39
N ALA A 588 -18.00 -25.64 -7.68
CA ALA A 588 -18.55 -26.45 -8.78
C ALA A 588 -17.55 -26.80 -9.90
N GLY A 589 -16.38 -26.14 -9.96
CA GLY A 589 -15.35 -26.40 -10.96
C GLY A 589 -14.27 -27.35 -10.45
N MET A 590 -13.16 -26.78 -9.98
CA MET A 590 -12.06 -27.47 -9.30
C MET A 590 -11.38 -26.50 -8.33
N ARG A 591 -10.78 -27.01 -7.26
CA ARG A 591 -10.09 -26.14 -6.29
C ARG A 591 -8.76 -25.59 -6.82
N GLY A 592 -8.01 -26.39 -7.57
CA GLY A 592 -6.78 -25.98 -8.26
C GLY A 592 -5.51 -26.15 -7.41
N LEU A 593 -4.48 -25.34 -7.71
CA LEU A 593 -3.15 -25.41 -7.10
C LEU A 593 -3.07 -24.68 -5.76
N MET A 594 -2.42 -25.31 -4.77
CA MET A 594 -2.24 -24.76 -3.41
C MET A 594 -0.77 -24.37 -3.17
N ALA A 595 -0.53 -23.42 -2.27
CA ALA A 595 0.81 -23.00 -1.86
C ALA A 595 1.30 -23.74 -0.60
N LYS A 596 2.59 -24.07 -0.55
CA LYS A 596 3.28 -24.54 0.65
C LYS A 596 3.49 -23.39 1.66
N PRO A 597 3.79 -23.69 2.93
CA PRO A 597 4.16 -22.67 3.91
C PRO A 597 5.37 -21.81 3.48
N ASP A 598 6.24 -22.34 2.63
CA ASP A 598 7.40 -21.62 2.09
C ASP A 598 7.02 -20.65 0.95
N GLY A 599 5.78 -20.72 0.44
CA GLY A 599 5.28 -19.90 -0.67
C GLY A 599 5.44 -20.52 -2.06
N THR A 600 6.13 -21.66 -2.19
CA THR A 600 6.20 -22.44 -3.42
C THR A 600 4.87 -23.15 -3.71
N ILE A 601 4.55 -23.36 -4.98
CA ILE A 601 3.30 -24.00 -5.40
C ILE A 601 3.47 -25.52 -5.35
N ILE A 602 2.43 -26.25 -4.93
CA ILE A 602 2.45 -27.72 -4.97
C ILE A 602 2.06 -28.15 -6.39
N GLU A 603 2.90 -28.94 -7.05
CA GLU A 603 2.68 -29.40 -8.44
C GLU A 603 1.42 -30.27 -8.58
N THR A 604 1.03 -30.97 -7.52
CA THR A 604 -0.18 -31.79 -7.47
C THR A 604 -1.42 -30.92 -7.22
N PRO A 605 -2.31 -30.75 -8.22
CA PRO A 605 -3.52 -29.94 -8.06
C PRO A 605 -4.61 -30.68 -7.29
N ILE A 606 -5.58 -29.92 -6.77
CA ILE A 606 -6.85 -30.46 -6.31
C ILE A 606 -7.86 -30.34 -7.46
N THR A 607 -8.07 -31.44 -8.19
CA THR A 607 -9.02 -31.54 -9.32
C THR A 607 -10.47 -31.60 -8.87
N ALA A 608 -10.71 -32.04 -7.63
CA ALA A 608 -12.04 -32.07 -7.02
C ALA A 608 -12.54 -30.67 -6.63
N ASN A 609 -13.86 -30.54 -6.50
CA ASN A 609 -14.54 -29.37 -5.96
C ASN A 609 -15.27 -29.69 -4.64
N PHE A 610 -15.89 -28.69 -4.01
CA PHE A 610 -16.59 -28.91 -2.73
C PHE A 610 -17.87 -29.75 -2.87
N ARG A 611 -18.54 -29.75 -4.02
CA ARG A 611 -19.70 -30.61 -4.28
C ARG A 611 -19.32 -32.08 -4.39
N GLU A 612 -18.20 -32.38 -5.03
CA GLU A 612 -17.64 -33.74 -5.20
C GLU A 612 -17.01 -34.26 -3.90
N GLY A 613 -16.52 -33.35 -3.05
CA GLY A 613 -15.80 -33.67 -1.82
C GLY A 613 -14.29 -33.80 -2.02
N LEU A 614 -13.53 -33.68 -0.94
CA LEU A 614 -12.08 -33.77 -0.95
C LEU A 614 -11.61 -35.05 -0.26
N ASN A 615 -10.66 -35.75 -0.87
CA ASN A 615 -10.01 -36.87 -0.20
C ASN A 615 -9.03 -36.36 0.89
N VAL A 616 -8.56 -37.27 1.76
CA VAL A 616 -7.71 -36.93 2.91
C VAL A 616 -6.44 -36.18 2.49
N ASN A 617 -5.79 -36.61 1.41
CA ASN A 617 -4.56 -35.98 0.92
C ASN A 617 -4.81 -34.57 0.37
N GLN A 618 -5.85 -34.38 -0.45
CA GLN A 618 -6.24 -33.08 -0.99
C GLN A 618 -6.65 -32.10 0.12
N TYR A 619 -7.40 -32.59 1.12
CA TYR A 619 -7.76 -31.79 2.28
C TYR A 619 -6.50 -31.38 3.08
N PHE A 620 -5.59 -32.33 3.36
CA PHE A 620 -4.35 -32.07 4.07
C PHE A 620 -3.46 -31.06 3.34
N ILE A 621 -3.30 -31.19 2.02
CA ILE A 621 -2.58 -30.24 1.17
C ILE A 621 -3.20 -28.83 1.31
N SER A 622 -4.52 -28.74 1.26
CA SER A 622 -5.22 -27.46 1.41
C SER A 622 -5.05 -26.82 2.80
N THR A 623 -4.82 -27.59 3.86
CA THR A 623 -4.70 -27.04 5.22
C THR A 623 -3.45 -26.19 5.41
N HIS A 624 -2.38 -26.46 4.66
CA HIS A 624 -1.11 -25.71 4.77
C HIS A 624 -1.29 -24.25 4.34
N GLY A 625 -1.87 -24.03 3.15
CA GLY A 625 -2.17 -22.70 2.64
C GLY A 625 -3.15 -21.95 3.55
N ALA A 626 -4.21 -22.63 3.99
CA ALA A 626 -5.21 -22.03 4.89
C ALA A 626 -4.61 -21.60 6.24
N ARG A 627 -3.78 -22.46 6.87
CA ARG A 627 -3.12 -22.15 8.15
C ARG A 627 -2.12 -21.00 8.00
N LYS A 628 -1.33 -20.99 6.92
CA LYS A 628 -0.41 -19.88 6.64
C LYS A 628 -1.19 -18.57 6.44
N GLY A 629 -2.28 -18.59 5.67
CA GLY A 629 -3.14 -17.40 5.50
C GLY A 629 -3.68 -16.85 6.82
N LEU A 630 -4.13 -17.73 7.73
CA LEU A 630 -4.56 -17.35 9.09
C LEU A 630 -3.43 -16.75 9.92
N ALA A 631 -2.26 -17.41 9.95
CA ALA A 631 -1.10 -16.96 10.71
C ALA A 631 -0.58 -15.61 10.21
N ASP A 632 -0.48 -15.44 8.89
CA ASP A 632 -0.08 -14.19 8.25
C ASP A 632 -1.07 -13.06 8.56
N THR A 633 -2.37 -13.33 8.52
CA THR A 633 -3.40 -12.34 8.86
C THR A 633 -3.24 -11.87 10.31
N ALA A 634 -3.04 -12.80 11.25
CA ALA A 634 -2.86 -12.48 12.66
C ALA A 634 -1.57 -11.67 12.94
N LEU A 635 -0.45 -12.00 12.27
CA LEU A 635 0.84 -11.35 12.50
C LEU A 635 0.99 -10.03 11.73
N LYS A 636 0.59 -9.98 10.45
CA LYS A 636 0.82 -8.83 9.57
C LYS A 636 -0.09 -7.64 9.88
N THR A 637 -1.25 -7.87 10.50
CA THR A 637 -2.15 -6.80 10.98
C THR A 637 -1.42 -5.81 11.92
N ALA A 638 -0.53 -6.31 12.79
CA ALA A 638 0.24 -5.48 13.71
C ALA A 638 1.22 -4.54 12.96
N ASN A 639 1.81 -5.00 11.87
CA ASN A 639 2.74 -4.21 11.06
C ASN A 639 2.03 -3.06 10.34
N SER A 640 0.81 -3.30 9.85
CA SER A 640 0.01 -2.25 9.21
C SER A 640 -0.44 -1.16 10.18
N GLY A 641 -0.92 -1.55 11.36
CA GLY A 641 -1.27 -0.59 12.41
C GLY A 641 -0.04 0.24 12.85
N TYR A 642 1.14 -0.39 12.88
CA TYR A 642 2.39 0.30 13.19
C TYR A 642 2.82 1.29 12.10
N LEU A 643 2.71 0.92 10.82
CA LEU A 643 2.96 1.81 9.69
C LEU A 643 2.02 3.01 9.71
N THR A 644 0.71 2.77 9.87
CA THR A 644 -0.32 3.82 9.93
C THR A 644 0.01 4.85 11.01
N ARG A 645 0.38 4.37 12.20
CA ARG A 645 0.81 5.23 13.30
C ARG A 645 2.03 6.07 12.92
N ARG A 646 3.07 5.48 12.31
CA ARG A 646 4.27 6.22 11.89
C ARG A 646 3.94 7.29 10.84
N LEU A 647 3.04 6.98 9.91
CA LEU A 647 2.57 7.95 8.92
C LEU A 647 1.86 9.12 9.59
N VAL A 648 1.00 8.86 10.60
CA VAL A 648 0.36 9.92 11.40
C VAL A 648 1.39 10.74 12.18
N ASP A 649 2.35 10.08 12.85
CA ASP A 649 3.41 10.74 13.62
C ASP A 649 4.21 11.74 12.74
N VAL A 650 4.38 11.45 11.44
CA VAL A 650 5.08 12.31 10.47
C VAL A 650 4.17 13.36 9.82
N ALA A 651 2.90 13.03 9.58
CA ALA A 651 1.99 13.87 8.79
C ALA A 651 1.06 14.75 9.62
N GLN A 652 0.96 14.60 10.94
CA GLN A 652 -0.01 15.31 11.77
C GLN A 652 0.04 16.85 11.66
N ASP A 653 1.22 17.43 11.37
CA ASP A 653 1.41 18.88 11.25
C ASP A 653 0.80 19.45 9.94
N MET A 654 0.32 18.59 9.04
CA MET A 654 -0.20 18.97 7.74
C MET A 654 -1.69 19.33 7.80
N VAL A 655 -1.94 20.61 7.97
CA VAL A 655 -3.27 21.23 8.02
C VAL A 655 -3.41 22.27 6.90
N VAL A 656 -4.64 22.50 6.45
CA VAL A 656 -4.93 23.56 5.49
C VAL A 656 -5.00 24.91 6.19
N HIS A 657 -4.05 25.80 5.93
CA HIS A 657 -3.94 27.12 6.58
C HIS A 657 -4.14 28.31 5.65
N GLU A 658 -4.18 28.12 4.33
CA GLU A 658 -4.29 29.19 3.36
C GLU A 658 -5.16 28.73 2.19
N LEU A 659 -5.82 29.65 1.49
CA LEU A 659 -6.61 29.28 0.29
C LEU A 659 -5.70 29.03 -0.91
N ASP A 660 -4.71 29.89 -1.13
CA ASP A 660 -3.79 29.84 -2.26
C ASP A 660 -2.40 30.31 -1.82
N CYS A 661 -1.36 29.57 -2.21
CA CYS A 661 0.03 29.93 -1.95
C CYS A 661 0.71 30.63 -3.14
N GLY A 662 -0.02 30.89 -4.23
CA GLY A 662 0.49 31.60 -5.41
C GLY A 662 1.48 30.82 -6.29
N THR A 663 1.72 29.54 -6.04
CA THR A 663 2.63 28.72 -6.88
C THR A 663 2.03 28.41 -8.25
N GLU A 664 2.80 28.63 -9.31
CA GLU A 664 2.49 28.19 -10.68
C GLU A 664 3.08 26.81 -10.97
N ASP A 665 3.96 26.30 -10.09
CA ASP A 665 4.58 24.99 -10.23
C ASP A 665 3.58 23.86 -9.97
N GLY A 666 3.61 22.86 -10.85
CA GLY A 666 2.75 21.69 -10.78
C GLY A 666 3.48 20.38 -11.06
N LEU A 667 2.75 19.29 -10.93
CA LEU A 667 3.16 17.98 -11.41
C LEU A 667 2.43 17.68 -12.71
N LEU A 668 3.17 17.12 -13.66
CA LEU A 668 2.62 16.64 -14.92
C LEU A 668 1.94 15.30 -14.66
N ILE A 669 0.62 15.22 -14.85
CA ILE A 669 -0.15 13.98 -14.72
C ILE A 669 -0.53 13.47 -16.10
N THR A 670 -0.32 12.17 -16.30
CA THR A 670 -0.63 11.41 -17.52
C THR A 670 -1.49 10.19 -17.18
N ALA A 671 -2.17 9.62 -18.17
CA ALA A 671 -2.79 8.30 -18.01
C ALA A 671 -1.72 7.22 -17.78
N ILE A 672 -2.02 6.24 -16.91
CA ILE A 672 -1.08 5.14 -16.64
C ILE A 672 -1.37 4.00 -17.62
N VAL A 673 -0.43 3.79 -18.54
CA VAL A 673 -0.47 2.68 -19.50
C VAL A 673 0.53 1.62 -19.06
N GLU A 674 0.04 0.40 -18.82
CA GLU A 674 0.87 -0.79 -18.60
C GLU A 674 0.45 -1.87 -19.61
N ASP A 675 1.41 -2.45 -20.34
CA ASP A 675 1.18 -3.50 -21.34
C ASP A 675 0.07 -3.19 -22.36
N ASP A 676 0.03 -1.96 -22.90
CA ASP A 676 -1.00 -1.44 -23.83
C ASP A 676 -2.44 -1.54 -23.30
N LYS A 677 -2.61 -1.55 -21.98
CA LYS A 677 -3.90 -1.35 -21.32
C LYS A 677 -3.81 -0.07 -20.50
N ILE A 678 -4.77 0.81 -20.71
CA ILE A 678 -4.97 1.95 -19.83
C ILE A 678 -5.44 1.37 -18.50
N VAL A 679 -4.54 1.38 -17.51
CA VAL A 679 -4.84 0.90 -16.16
C VAL A 679 -5.66 1.95 -15.42
N GLU A 680 -5.33 3.22 -15.65
CA GLU A 680 -6.01 4.36 -15.05
C GLU A 680 -6.14 5.49 -16.08
N HIS A 681 -7.37 5.96 -16.24
CA HIS A 681 -7.70 7.06 -17.14
C HIS A 681 -7.21 8.39 -16.56
N LEU A 682 -6.95 9.35 -17.45
CA LEU A 682 -6.52 10.68 -17.04
C LEU A 682 -7.60 11.36 -16.18
N GLN A 683 -8.89 11.20 -16.52
CA GLN A 683 -10.01 11.78 -15.76
C GLN A 683 -9.98 11.42 -14.27
N ASP A 684 -9.64 10.17 -13.95
CA ASP A 684 -9.67 9.65 -12.57
C ASP A 684 -8.53 10.26 -11.73
N ARG A 685 -7.37 10.48 -12.35
CA ARG A 685 -6.18 11.04 -11.68
C ARG A 685 -6.26 12.54 -11.45
N ILE A 686 -6.85 13.26 -12.40
CA ILE A 686 -6.99 14.74 -12.32
C ILE A 686 -8.21 15.17 -11.49
N LEU A 687 -9.16 14.25 -11.23
CA LEU A 687 -10.40 14.56 -10.52
C LEU A 687 -10.13 15.23 -9.16
N GLY A 688 -10.74 16.40 -8.96
CA GLY A 688 -10.65 17.16 -7.73
C GLY A 688 -9.28 17.77 -7.47
N ARG A 689 -8.46 17.94 -8.52
CA ARG A 689 -7.22 18.75 -8.49
C ARG A 689 -7.44 20.12 -9.11
N VAL A 690 -6.47 21.01 -8.95
CA VAL A 690 -6.50 22.35 -9.53
C VAL A 690 -5.47 22.42 -10.66
N ALA A 691 -5.88 22.95 -11.83
CA ALA A 691 -4.97 23.17 -12.95
C ALA A 691 -3.90 24.21 -12.57
N ALA A 692 -2.62 23.90 -12.78
CA ALA A 692 -1.52 24.83 -12.53
C ALA A 692 -1.32 25.80 -13.70
N ALA A 693 -1.48 25.30 -14.94
CA ALA A 693 -1.41 26.08 -16.17
C ALA A 693 -2.71 25.95 -16.98
N THR A 694 -2.91 26.89 -17.92
CA THR A 694 -4.02 26.83 -18.88
C THR A 694 -3.87 25.61 -19.77
N ILE A 695 -4.93 24.81 -19.89
CA ILE A 695 -5.00 23.65 -20.77
C ILE A 695 -5.52 24.12 -22.13
N TYR A 696 -4.81 23.78 -23.20
CA TYR A 696 -5.16 24.14 -24.57
C TYR A 696 -5.77 22.94 -25.30
N TYR A 697 -6.54 23.22 -26.35
CA TYR A 697 -7.02 22.21 -27.29
C TYR A 697 -5.85 21.58 -28.07
N PRO A 698 -5.84 20.25 -28.28
CA PRO A 698 -4.75 19.61 -29.02
C PRO A 698 -4.61 20.16 -30.45
N GLY A 699 -3.47 20.78 -30.75
CA GLY A 699 -3.14 21.32 -32.07
C GLY A 699 -3.60 22.77 -32.33
N THR A 700 -4.14 23.47 -31.33
CA THR A 700 -4.56 24.88 -31.43
C THR A 700 -4.15 25.67 -30.18
N ASP A 701 -4.02 26.99 -30.29
CA ASP A 701 -3.72 27.90 -29.15
C ASP A 701 -4.98 28.32 -28.36
N ASP A 702 -6.14 27.72 -28.65
CA ASP A 702 -7.39 28.01 -27.95
C ASP A 702 -7.40 27.38 -26.54
N ALA A 703 -7.75 28.19 -25.54
CA ALA A 703 -7.79 27.75 -24.15
C ALA A 703 -9.04 26.89 -23.87
N LEU A 704 -8.83 25.61 -23.52
CA LEU A 704 -9.87 24.69 -23.07
C LEU A 704 -10.28 24.97 -21.62
N CYS A 705 -9.30 25.09 -20.73
CA CYS A 705 -9.51 25.26 -19.29
C CYS A 705 -8.50 26.26 -18.70
N PRO A 706 -8.95 27.38 -18.12
CA PRO A 706 -8.05 28.36 -17.50
C PRO A 706 -7.23 27.77 -16.33
N ALA A 707 -6.04 28.33 -16.09
CA ALA A 707 -5.25 28.03 -14.90
C ALA A 707 -6.04 28.35 -13.60
N GLY A 708 -5.77 27.59 -12.54
CA GLY A 708 -6.39 27.79 -11.22
C GLY A 708 -7.82 27.27 -11.08
N THR A 709 -8.35 26.59 -12.10
CA THR A 709 -9.67 25.95 -12.09
C THR A 709 -9.65 24.63 -11.32
N LEU A 710 -10.71 24.37 -10.55
CA LEU A 710 -10.93 23.08 -9.90
C LEU A 710 -11.51 22.10 -10.95
N LEU A 711 -10.81 20.99 -11.16
CA LEU A 711 -11.17 19.96 -12.12
C LEU A 711 -12.25 19.05 -11.54
N ASP A 712 -13.50 19.41 -11.73
CA ASP A 712 -14.67 18.59 -11.42
C ASP A 712 -14.93 17.52 -12.50
N GLU A 713 -15.91 16.64 -12.29
CA GLU A 713 -16.24 15.55 -13.22
C GLU A 713 -16.57 16.05 -14.64
N THR A 714 -17.21 17.22 -14.76
CA THR A 714 -17.53 17.84 -16.05
C THR A 714 -16.26 18.25 -16.79
N TRP A 715 -15.30 18.86 -16.10
CA TRP A 715 -14.02 19.25 -16.67
C TRP A 715 -13.17 18.03 -17.01
N ALA A 716 -13.10 17.05 -16.12
CA ALA A 716 -12.33 15.83 -16.34
C ALA A 716 -12.84 15.06 -17.58
N ASN A 717 -14.16 14.89 -17.71
CA ASN A 717 -14.77 14.27 -18.89
C ASN A 717 -14.49 15.06 -20.18
N ARG A 718 -14.57 16.40 -20.12
CA ARG A 718 -14.30 17.26 -21.28
C ARG A 718 -12.84 17.16 -21.71
N ILE A 719 -11.89 17.18 -20.78
CA ILE A 719 -10.45 17.03 -21.06
C ILE A 719 -10.14 15.70 -21.75
N GLU A 720 -10.78 14.61 -21.32
CA GLU A 720 -10.60 13.29 -21.94
C GLU A 720 -11.28 13.21 -23.32
N GLN A 721 -12.49 13.77 -23.50
CA GLN A 721 -13.19 13.79 -24.79
C GLN A 721 -12.43 14.55 -25.88
N GLU A 722 -11.75 15.64 -25.50
CA GLU A 722 -10.95 16.45 -26.42
C GLU A 722 -9.57 15.84 -26.70
N GLY A 723 -9.22 14.71 -26.05
CA GLY A 723 -7.99 13.97 -26.34
C GLY A 723 -6.71 14.61 -25.77
N VAL A 724 -6.79 15.28 -24.63
CA VAL A 724 -5.61 15.81 -23.93
C VAL A 724 -4.90 14.67 -23.19
N ASP A 725 -3.62 14.45 -23.48
CA ASP A 725 -2.84 13.32 -22.90
C ASP A 725 -2.21 13.65 -21.53
N GLN A 726 -1.92 14.93 -21.29
CA GLN A 726 -1.11 15.37 -20.15
C GLN A 726 -1.60 16.71 -19.61
N VAL A 727 -1.70 16.82 -18.28
CA VAL A 727 -2.19 18.01 -17.60
C VAL A 727 -1.25 18.39 -16.47
N LEU A 728 -0.86 19.66 -16.42
CA LEU A 728 -0.08 20.22 -15.31
C LEU A 728 -1.03 20.64 -14.18
N VAL A 729 -0.96 19.95 -13.04
CA VAL A 729 -1.82 20.19 -11.88
C VAL A 729 -1.02 20.62 -10.66
N ARG A 730 -1.64 21.41 -9.78
CA ARG A 730 -1.05 21.75 -8.48
C ARG A 730 -1.01 20.51 -7.59
N SER A 731 0.02 20.44 -6.75
CA SER A 731 0.25 19.33 -5.83
C SER A 731 0.59 19.83 -4.44
N ALA A 732 0.35 18.98 -3.43
CA ALA A 732 0.88 19.21 -2.09
C ALA A 732 2.42 19.31 -2.09
N ILE A 733 3.13 18.64 -3.01
CA ILE A 733 4.60 18.67 -3.07
C ILE A 733 5.13 20.04 -3.50
N THR A 734 4.50 20.67 -4.50
CA THR A 734 4.91 21.97 -5.07
C THR A 734 4.36 23.18 -4.30
N CYS A 735 3.60 22.96 -3.22
CA CYS A 735 3.00 24.03 -2.45
C CYS A 735 4.03 24.88 -1.69
N ASN A 736 4.00 26.20 -1.90
CA ASN A 736 4.90 27.17 -1.26
C ASN A 736 4.42 27.66 0.12
N SER A 737 3.31 27.13 0.64
CA SER A 737 2.81 27.49 1.97
C SER A 737 3.82 27.09 3.05
N ARG A 738 4.07 27.99 4.01
CA ARG A 738 5.13 27.86 5.04
C ARG A 738 4.78 26.86 6.13
N ILE A 739 3.50 26.81 6.51
CA ILE A 739 2.97 25.91 7.54
C ILE A 739 1.79 25.18 6.92
N GLY A 740 1.89 23.85 6.83
CA GLY A 740 0.86 23.02 6.20
C GLY A 740 0.84 23.14 4.67
N VAL A 741 -0.37 23.20 4.10
CA VAL A 741 -0.67 23.26 2.66
C VAL A 741 -1.81 24.24 2.39
N CYS A 742 -1.85 24.84 1.20
CA CYS A 742 -2.98 25.66 0.78
C CYS A 742 -4.11 24.83 0.14
N ALA A 743 -5.34 25.33 0.21
CA ALA A 743 -6.53 24.62 -0.27
C ALA A 743 -6.43 24.28 -1.77
N LYS A 744 -5.94 25.19 -2.62
CA LYS A 744 -5.81 24.93 -4.06
C LYS A 744 -4.75 23.88 -4.42
N CYS A 745 -3.67 23.75 -3.65
CA CYS A 745 -2.64 22.72 -3.91
C CYS A 745 -3.11 21.31 -3.51
N TYR A 746 -4.01 21.20 -2.52
CA TYR A 746 -4.66 19.94 -2.17
C TYR A 746 -5.88 19.63 -3.06
N GLY A 747 -6.61 20.68 -3.43
CA GLY A 747 -7.82 20.63 -4.24
C GLY A 747 -9.06 20.25 -3.42
N ARG A 748 -9.84 19.32 -3.95
CA ARG A 748 -11.12 18.86 -3.39
C ARG A 748 -10.92 17.95 -2.18
N ASP A 749 -11.72 18.16 -1.13
CA ASP A 749 -11.94 17.15 -0.09
C ASP A 749 -12.81 16.02 -0.66
N LEU A 750 -12.25 14.82 -0.67
CA LEU A 750 -12.90 13.64 -1.22
C LEU A 750 -14.07 13.16 -0.36
N ALA A 751 -14.06 13.43 0.96
CA ALA A 751 -15.13 12.99 1.86
C ALA A 751 -16.42 13.80 1.71
N ARG A 752 -16.32 15.10 1.36
CA ARG A 752 -17.47 16.02 1.24
C ARG A 752 -17.71 16.55 -0.16
N GLY A 753 -16.77 16.35 -1.08
CA GLY A 753 -16.95 16.71 -2.48
C GLY A 753 -16.92 18.21 -2.79
N HIS A 754 -16.45 19.08 -1.89
CA HIS A 754 -16.18 20.50 -2.16
C HIS A 754 -14.68 20.79 -2.03
N LEU A 755 -14.25 22.01 -2.35
CA LEU A 755 -12.86 22.45 -2.10
C LEU A 755 -12.52 22.26 -0.61
N VAL A 756 -11.33 21.76 -0.28
CA VAL A 756 -10.97 21.47 1.12
C VAL A 756 -11.12 22.72 2.01
N ASN A 757 -11.69 22.52 3.20
CA ASN A 757 -11.92 23.62 4.13
C ASN A 757 -10.63 24.06 4.80
N TYR A 758 -10.62 25.33 5.23
CA TYR A 758 -9.62 25.82 6.17
C TYR A 758 -9.66 25.01 7.48
N GLY A 759 -8.49 24.63 7.99
CA GLY A 759 -8.35 23.87 9.24
C GLY A 759 -8.48 22.34 9.09
N GLU A 760 -8.74 21.83 7.88
CA GLU A 760 -8.83 20.38 7.65
C GLU A 760 -7.45 19.71 7.80
N ALA A 761 -7.35 18.68 8.64
CA ALA A 761 -6.10 17.97 8.92
C ALA A 761 -5.77 16.92 7.84
N VAL A 762 -5.41 17.40 6.64
CA VAL A 762 -5.15 16.57 5.46
C VAL A 762 -4.04 15.53 5.66
N GLY A 763 -3.07 15.78 6.54
CA GLY A 763 -2.01 14.82 6.86
C GLY A 763 -2.50 13.56 7.55
N VAL A 764 -3.37 13.73 8.54
CA VAL A 764 -3.98 12.61 9.26
C VAL A 764 -4.91 11.83 8.33
N ILE A 765 -5.69 12.53 7.50
CA ILE A 765 -6.58 11.91 6.51
C ILE A 765 -5.76 11.10 5.49
N ALA A 766 -4.64 11.63 4.99
CA ALA A 766 -3.76 10.94 4.06
C ALA A 766 -3.15 9.68 4.69
N ALA A 767 -2.62 9.78 5.92
CA ALA A 767 -2.06 8.65 6.65
C ALA A 767 -3.09 7.53 6.88
N GLN A 768 -4.33 7.89 7.26
CA GLN A 768 -5.44 6.94 7.42
C GLN A 768 -5.85 6.30 6.09
N SER A 769 -5.94 7.09 5.03
CA SER A 769 -6.35 6.64 3.69
C SER A 769 -5.36 5.66 3.06
N ILE A 770 -4.10 5.67 3.51
CA ILE A 770 -3.06 4.71 3.13
C ILE A 770 -3.05 3.50 4.09
N GLY A 771 -3.16 3.76 5.39
CA GLY A 771 -3.01 2.77 6.45
C GLY A 771 -4.19 1.81 6.62
N GLU A 772 -5.42 2.30 6.52
CA GLU A 772 -6.62 1.48 6.65
C GLU A 772 -6.71 0.43 5.54
N PRO A 773 -6.57 0.80 4.25
CA PRO A 773 -6.59 -0.21 3.20
C PRO A 773 -5.38 -1.12 3.28
N GLY A 774 -4.22 -0.63 3.71
CA GLY A 774 -3.03 -1.44 3.94
C GLY A 774 -3.27 -2.58 4.95
N THR A 775 -4.11 -2.34 5.95
CA THR A 775 -4.51 -3.35 6.93
C THR A 775 -5.52 -4.32 6.31
N GLN A 776 -6.47 -3.82 5.52
CA GLN A 776 -7.37 -4.67 4.75
C GLN A 776 -6.64 -5.56 3.74
N LEU A 777 -5.54 -5.10 3.13
CA LEU A 777 -4.74 -5.89 2.20
C LEU A 777 -4.27 -7.17 2.88
N THR A 778 -3.79 -7.08 4.12
CA THR A 778 -3.33 -8.25 4.88
C THR A 778 -4.45 -9.19 5.29
N MET A 779 -5.67 -8.67 5.50
CA MET A 779 -6.84 -9.48 5.85
C MET A 779 -7.48 -10.16 4.64
N ARG A 780 -7.55 -9.50 3.47
CA ARG A 780 -8.15 -10.09 2.26
C ARG A 780 -7.33 -11.26 1.71
N THR A 781 -6.02 -11.30 2.00
CA THR A 781 -5.16 -12.44 1.69
C THR A 781 -5.65 -13.74 2.31
N PHE A 782 -6.44 -13.69 3.39
CA PHE A 782 -7.08 -14.86 4.00
C PHE A 782 -7.94 -15.65 3.00
N HIS A 783 -8.71 -14.95 2.15
CA HIS A 783 -9.63 -15.59 1.21
C HIS A 783 -8.93 -16.19 -0.01
N VAL A 784 -7.70 -15.73 -0.30
CA VAL A 784 -6.90 -16.15 -1.45
C VAL A 784 -5.78 -17.11 -1.04
N GLY A 785 -5.34 -17.09 0.23
CA GLY A 785 -4.16 -17.80 0.73
C GLY A 785 -4.18 -19.34 0.63
N GLY A 786 -5.32 -19.92 0.25
CA GLY A 786 -5.42 -21.31 -0.14
C GLY A 786 -5.07 -21.57 -1.61
N ALA A 787 -5.50 -20.71 -2.53
CA ALA A 787 -5.43 -20.94 -3.97
C ALA A 787 -4.41 -20.01 -4.65
N ALA A 788 -3.39 -20.58 -5.27
CA ALA A 788 -2.43 -19.82 -6.06
C ALA A 788 -3.06 -19.47 -7.42
N SER A 789 -3.10 -18.18 -7.76
CA SER A 789 -3.43 -17.71 -9.11
C SER A 789 -2.23 -16.99 -9.69
N ARG A 790 -1.48 -17.67 -10.57
CA ARG A 790 -0.45 -17.06 -11.40
C ARG A 790 -1.12 -16.50 -12.65
N SER A 791 -0.79 -15.27 -13.06
CA SER A 791 -1.07 -14.83 -14.43
C SER A 791 -0.12 -15.58 -15.37
N ALA A 792 -0.66 -16.21 -16.41
CA ALA A 792 0.17 -16.87 -17.42
C ALA A 792 1.19 -15.86 -17.97
N ALA A 793 2.45 -16.27 -18.10
CA ALA A 793 3.47 -15.43 -18.70
C ALA A 793 3.16 -15.24 -20.19
N ASN A 794 3.23 -14.00 -20.68
CA ASN A 794 3.04 -13.72 -22.11
C ASN A 794 4.25 -14.27 -22.87
N ASP A 795 3.99 -15.19 -23.79
CA ASP A 795 4.96 -15.84 -24.69
C ASP A 795 4.92 -15.27 -26.12
N LYS A 796 4.01 -14.32 -26.38
CA LYS A 796 3.77 -13.75 -27.71
C LYS A 796 3.27 -12.30 -27.68
N ILE A 797 3.55 -11.57 -28.77
CA ILE A 797 2.96 -10.25 -29.10
C ILE A 797 1.92 -10.44 -30.21
N GLU A 798 0.71 -9.95 -30.00
CA GLU A 798 -0.38 -9.91 -30.98
C GLU A 798 -0.77 -8.46 -31.25
N ASN A 799 -0.89 -8.06 -32.52
CA ASN A 799 -1.33 -6.70 -32.87
C ASN A 799 -2.84 -6.54 -32.67
N LYS A 800 -3.28 -5.38 -32.19
CA LYS A 800 -4.70 -5.09 -32.01
C LYS A 800 -5.29 -4.31 -33.18
N LYS A 801 -4.48 -3.52 -33.86
CA LYS A 801 -4.89 -2.69 -35.00
C LYS A 801 -4.20 -3.12 -36.29
N THR A 802 -4.91 -2.90 -37.39
CA THR A 802 -4.36 -3.05 -38.74
C THR A 802 -3.41 -1.89 -39.03
N GLY A 803 -2.25 -2.18 -39.61
CA GLY A 803 -1.24 -1.18 -39.95
C GLY A 803 -0.01 -1.78 -40.61
N THR A 804 1.00 -0.95 -40.81
CA THR A 804 2.32 -1.33 -41.34
C THR A 804 3.29 -1.48 -40.18
N LEU A 805 4.04 -2.58 -40.13
CA LEU A 805 5.03 -2.82 -39.09
C LEU A 805 6.35 -2.14 -39.46
N LYS A 806 6.90 -1.34 -38.55
CA LYS A 806 8.18 -0.64 -38.71
C LYS A 806 9.12 -1.00 -37.58
N PHE A 807 10.34 -1.38 -37.92
CA PHE A 807 11.38 -1.73 -36.96
C PHE A 807 12.12 -0.45 -36.54
N HIS A 808 12.24 -0.22 -35.23
CA HIS A 808 13.01 0.87 -34.65
C HIS A 808 14.14 0.28 -33.81
N ASP A 809 15.39 0.53 -34.20
CA ASP A 809 16.60 0.00 -33.55
C ASP A 809 16.64 -1.54 -33.39
N ILE A 810 15.94 -2.29 -34.25
CA ILE A 810 15.97 -3.75 -34.26
C ILE A 810 17.08 -4.25 -35.19
N LYS A 811 17.96 -5.10 -34.66
CA LYS A 811 18.88 -5.93 -35.45
C LYS A 811 18.34 -7.36 -35.50
N THR A 812 18.27 -7.94 -36.69
CA THR A 812 17.76 -9.31 -36.90
C THR A 812 18.78 -10.21 -37.59
N VAL A 813 18.81 -11.48 -37.22
CA VAL A 813 19.52 -12.54 -37.93
C VAL A 813 18.53 -13.59 -38.42
N GLN A 814 18.81 -14.21 -39.57
CA GLN A 814 17.95 -15.25 -40.15
C GLN A 814 18.54 -16.62 -39.81
N ASN A 815 17.75 -17.49 -39.18
CA ASN A 815 18.12 -18.88 -38.91
C ASN A 815 17.94 -19.74 -40.17
N THR A 816 18.59 -20.91 -40.25
CA THR A 816 18.47 -21.89 -41.35
C THR A 816 17.05 -22.40 -41.60
N LYS A 817 16.17 -22.31 -40.58
CA LYS A 817 14.72 -22.57 -40.70
C LYS A 817 13.91 -21.41 -41.29
N GLY A 818 14.57 -20.36 -41.79
CA GLY A 818 13.95 -19.21 -42.46
C GLY A 818 13.28 -18.19 -41.53
N LYS A 819 13.31 -18.39 -40.22
CA LYS A 819 12.72 -17.47 -39.22
C LYS A 819 13.68 -16.35 -38.84
N LEU A 820 13.16 -15.14 -38.63
CA LEU A 820 13.91 -13.98 -38.19
C LEU A 820 14.00 -13.97 -36.66
N ILE A 821 15.19 -13.76 -36.13
CA ILE A 821 15.43 -13.70 -34.68
C ILE A 821 16.05 -12.34 -34.34
N THR A 822 15.56 -11.74 -33.27
CA THR A 822 16.06 -10.45 -32.77
C THR A 822 17.35 -10.60 -31.97
N VAL A 823 18.29 -9.69 -32.24
CA VAL A 823 19.63 -9.67 -31.63
C VAL A 823 19.93 -8.33 -30.94
N SER A 824 19.06 -7.35 -31.13
CA SER A 824 19.06 -6.07 -30.42
C SER A 824 18.35 -6.17 -29.07
N ARG A 825 18.89 -5.52 -28.03
CA ARG A 825 18.26 -5.42 -26.69
C ARG A 825 17.32 -4.22 -26.52
N THR A 826 17.47 -3.21 -27.37
CA THR A 826 16.70 -1.95 -27.36
C THR A 826 15.66 -1.88 -28.48
N GLY A 827 15.46 -2.97 -29.22
CA GLY A 827 14.62 -3.00 -30.40
C GLY A 827 13.13 -2.83 -30.09
N GLU A 828 12.48 -1.98 -30.87
CA GLU A 828 11.05 -1.69 -30.77
C GLU A 828 10.34 -1.91 -32.11
N LEU A 829 9.14 -2.48 -32.05
CA LEU A 829 8.23 -2.64 -33.17
C LEU A 829 7.15 -1.58 -33.11
N ILE A 830 7.08 -0.73 -34.12
CA ILE A 830 6.10 0.34 -34.21
C ILE A 830 5.10 -0.04 -35.30
N ILE A 831 3.80 0.05 -35.00
CA ILE A 831 2.76 -0.14 -36.01
C ILE A 831 2.29 1.24 -36.45
N THR A 832 2.48 1.57 -37.72
CA THR A 832 2.08 2.83 -38.33
C THR A 832 0.80 2.69 -39.16
N ASP A 833 -0.01 3.74 -39.18
CA ASP A 833 -1.14 3.86 -40.10
C ASP A 833 -0.67 4.17 -41.54
N SER A 834 -1.58 4.13 -42.50
CA SER A 834 -1.39 4.51 -43.91
C SER A 834 -0.80 5.91 -44.12
N ILE A 835 -0.91 6.81 -43.13
CA ILE A 835 -0.42 8.20 -43.13
C ILE A 835 0.91 8.34 -42.36
N GLY A 836 1.47 7.26 -41.80
CA GLY A 836 2.75 7.28 -41.08
C GLY A 836 2.67 7.70 -39.60
N ARG A 837 1.46 7.86 -39.03
CA ARG A 837 1.27 8.07 -37.59
C ARG A 837 1.47 6.76 -36.83
N GLU A 838 2.23 6.80 -35.75
CA GLU A 838 2.45 5.66 -34.85
C GLU A 838 1.14 5.35 -34.09
N ARG A 839 0.71 4.09 -34.12
CA ARG A 839 -0.49 3.61 -33.43
C ARG A 839 -0.18 2.71 -32.24
N GLU A 840 0.81 1.83 -32.38
CA GLU A 840 1.22 0.86 -31.35
C GLU A 840 2.75 0.79 -31.32
N ARG A 841 3.33 0.58 -30.14
CA ARG A 841 4.78 0.45 -29.94
C ARG A 841 5.06 -0.68 -28.96
N TYR A 842 5.75 -1.71 -29.44
CA TYR A 842 6.09 -2.91 -28.68
C TYR A 842 7.59 -3.04 -28.50
N LYS A 843 8.03 -3.21 -27.25
CA LYS A 843 9.41 -3.57 -26.98
C LYS A 843 9.62 -5.07 -27.20
N VAL A 844 10.63 -5.45 -27.98
CA VAL A 844 10.90 -6.86 -28.29
C VAL A 844 12.09 -7.37 -27.48
N PRO A 845 11.96 -8.49 -26.76
CA PRO A 845 13.08 -9.06 -26.02
C PRO A 845 14.11 -9.69 -26.96
N TYR A 846 15.39 -9.65 -26.55
CA TYR A 846 16.48 -10.33 -27.25
C TYR A 846 16.18 -11.83 -27.43
N GLY A 847 16.37 -12.34 -28.64
CA GLY A 847 16.12 -13.72 -28.99
C GLY A 847 14.67 -14.07 -29.30
N ALA A 848 13.77 -13.08 -29.37
CA ALA A 848 12.42 -13.30 -29.86
C ALA A 848 12.42 -13.64 -31.36
N THR A 849 11.58 -14.60 -31.73
CA THR A 849 11.34 -14.98 -33.12
C THR A 849 10.26 -14.08 -33.72
N LEU A 850 10.59 -13.38 -34.79
CA LEU A 850 9.66 -12.53 -35.54
C LEU A 850 9.05 -13.32 -36.70
N ASN A 851 7.72 -13.19 -36.84
CA ASN A 851 6.96 -13.85 -37.90
C ASN A 851 6.82 -12.97 -39.17
N TYR A 852 7.08 -11.66 -39.06
CA TYR A 852 6.93 -10.68 -40.14
C TYR A 852 8.22 -9.88 -40.35
N LYS A 853 8.36 -9.28 -41.55
CA LYS A 853 9.49 -8.42 -41.94
C LYS A 853 9.17 -6.95 -41.71
N ASP A 854 10.21 -6.12 -41.74
CA ASP A 854 10.07 -4.66 -41.70
C ASP A 854 9.33 -4.16 -42.94
N GLY A 855 8.28 -3.35 -42.74
CA GLY A 855 7.41 -2.83 -43.79
C GLY A 855 6.19 -3.70 -44.15
N ASP A 856 6.04 -4.89 -43.54
CA ASP A 856 4.89 -5.76 -43.83
C ASP A 856 3.56 -5.16 -43.33
N ALA A 857 2.50 -5.35 -44.11
CA ALA A 857 1.14 -5.00 -43.71
C ALA A 857 0.55 -6.11 -42.83
N ILE A 858 0.03 -5.74 -41.66
CA ILE A 858 -0.49 -6.68 -40.66
C ILE A 858 -1.94 -6.36 -40.34
N GLU A 859 -2.79 -7.38 -40.39
CA GLU A 859 -4.20 -7.33 -39.99
C GLU A 859 -4.33 -7.58 -38.48
N ALA A 860 -5.32 -6.97 -37.83
CA ALA A 860 -5.57 -7.13 -36.40
C ALA A 860 -5.69 -8.62 -35.96
N GLY A 861 -5.06 -8.98 -34.85
CA GLY A 861 -5.14 -10.30 -34.21
C GLY A 861 -4.07 -11.31 -34.63
N LYS A 862 -3.04 -10.90 -35.37
CA LYS A 862 -1.94 -11.78 -35.80
C LYS A 862 -0.75 -11.71 -34.84
N THR A 863 -0.10 -12.85 -34.65
CA THR A 863 1.07 -12.96 -33.77
C THR A 863 2.33 -12.44 -34.46
N ILE A 864 2.88 -11.33 -33.97
CA ILE A 864 4.06 -10.68 -34.57
C ILE A 864 5.37 -11.31 -34.10
N ALA A 865 5.48 -11.57 -32.80
CA ALA A 865 6.70 -12.09 -32.17
C ALA A 865 6.38 -13.19 -31.14
N THR A 866 7.24 -14.19 -31.02
CA THR A 866 7.14 -15.27 -30.02
C THR A 866 8.49 -15.54 -29.33
N TRP A 867 8.45 -15.90 -28.05
CA TRP A 867 9.65 -16.25 -27.28
C TRP A 867 9.31 -17.19 -26.11
N ASP A 868 10.34 -17.80 -25.52
CA ASP A 868 10.19 -18.54 -24.26
C ASP A 868 10.22 -17.55 -23.07
N PRO A 869 9.14 -17.43 -22.28
CA PRO A 869 9.08 -16.48 -21.18
C PRO A 869 9.99 -16.85 -19.99
N HIS A 870 10.44 -18.10 -19.88
CA HIS A 870 11.22 -18.60 -18.74
C HIS A 870 12.72 -18.67 -19.03
N THR A 871 13.12 -18.56 -20.29
CA THR A 871 14.52 -18.63 -20.70
C THR A 871 14.89 -17.48 -21.64
N ARG A 872 16.06 -16.87 -21.41
CA ARG A 872 16.72 -15.99 -22.38
C ARG A 872 17.72 -16.82 -23.16
N PRO A 873 17.49 -17.09 -24.45
CA PRO A 873 18.49 -17.76 -25.28
C PRO A 873 19.64 -16.79 -25.57
N VAL A 874 20.88 -17.27 -25.46
CA VAL A 874 22.07 -16.61 -26.01
C VAL A 874 22.22 -17.12 -27.43
N ILE A 875 22.20 -16.23 -28.42
CA ILE A 875 22.11 -16.60 -29.83
C ILE A 875 23.40 -16.27 -30.55
N ALA A 876 23.85 -17.18 -31.41
CA ALA A 876 25.01 -16.96 -32.26
C ALA A 876 24.66 -16.05 -33.45
N GLU A 877 25.35 -14.91 -33.56
CA GLU A 877 25.20 -13.96 -34.68
C GLU A 877 25.98 -14.39 -35.93
N VAL A 878 26.99 -15.24 -35.75
CA VAL A 878 27.89 -15.74 -36.78
C VAL A 878 28.00 -17.26 -36.72
N ALA A 879 28.27 -17.89 -37.86
CA ALA A 879 28.57 -19.32 -37.91
C ALA A 879 30.06 -19.55 -37.63
N GLY A 880 30.38 -20.57 -36.83
CA GLY A 880 31.76 -20.84 -36.43
C GLY A 880 31.91 -22.11 -35.58
N ILE A 881 33.14 -22.39 -35.16
CA ILE A 881 33.43 -23.45 -34.20
C ILE A 881 33.39 -22.83 -32.79
N LEU A 882 32.61 -23.44 -31.90
CA LEU A 882 32.50 -23.01 -30.52
C LEU A 882 33.77 -23.38 -29.73
N ARG A 883 34.32 -22.41 -28.99
CA ARG A 883 35.36 -22.63 -27.98
C ARG A 883 35.00 -22.07 -26.62
N PHE A 884 35.23 -22.84 -25.56
CA PHE A 884 35.08 -22.37 -24.19
C PHE A 884 36.33 -21.63 -23.69
N ALA A 885 36.16 -20.38 -23.26
CA ALA A 885 37.16 -19.58 -22.58
C ALA A 885 36.79 -19.40 -21.10
N GLU A 886 37.73 -19.68 -20.20
CA GLU A 886 37.55 -19.55 -18.74
C GLU A 886 36.45 -20.46 -18.13
N PHE A 887 36.15 -21.59 -18.78
CA PHE A 887 35.33 -22.68 -18.24
C PHE A 887 36.21 -23.66 -17.46
N VAL A 888 36.26 -23.49 -16.14
CA VAL A 888 37.00 -24.36 -15.22
C VAL A 888 36.01 -25.01 -14.27
N GLU A 889 35.92 -26.33 -14.31
CA GLU A 889 34.97 -27.09 -13.50
C GLU A 889 35.27 -26.92 -12.00
N GLY A 890 34.23 -26.67 -11.19
CA GLY A 890 34.34 -26.37 -9.76
C GLY A 890 34.80 -24.94 -9.43
N MET A 891 35.30 -24.18 -10.41
CA MET A 891 35.70 -22.77 -10.25
C MET A 891 34.75 -21.79 -10.93
N SER A 892 34.43 -21.97 -12.21
CA SER A 892 33.51 -21.09 -12.97
C SER A 892 32.23 -21.79 -13.42
N VAL A 893 32.28 -23.10 -13.65
CA VAL A 893 31.14 -23.94 -14.04
C VAL A 893 31.05 -25.20 -13.18
N GLN A 894 29.86 -25.76 -13.02
CA GLN A 894 29.63 -27.04 -12.37
C GLN A 894 28.91 -27.97 -13.35
N SER A 895 29.42 -29.18 -13.52
CA SER A 895 28.71 -30.23 -14.24
C SER A 895 27.53 -30.69 -13.38
N GLN A 896 26.31 -30.48 -13.87
CA GLN A 896 25.11 -31.02 -13.29
C GLN A 896 24.69 -32.22 -14.14
N VAL A 897 24.88 -33.40 -13.56
CA VAL A 897 24.36 -34.65 -14.12
C VAL A 897 22.97 -34.84 -13.56
N ASP A 898 21.99 -34.99 -14.43
CA ASP A 898 20.63 -35.32 -14.01
C ASP A 898 20.55 -36.83 -13.72
N ASP A 899 20.24 -37.19 -12.48
CA ASP A 899 20.28 -38.56 -11.94
C ASP A 899 19.37 -39.54 -12.70
N LEU A 900 18.37 -39.03 -13.44
CA LEU A 900 17.42 -39.84 -14.21
C LEU A 900 17.79 -40.00 -15.69
N THR A 901 18.45 -39.02 -16.31
CA THR A 901 18.69 -39.00 -17.77
C THR A 901 20.15 -39.26 -18.14
N GLY A 902 21.06 -39.11 -17.17
CA GLY A 902 22.50 -39.30 -17.38
C GLY A 902 23.17 -38.26 -18.27
N MET A 903 22.44 -37.21 -18.71
CA MET A 903 23.00 -36.11 -19.48
C MET A 903 23.72 -35.13 -18.56
N SER A 904 24.92 -34.70 -18.98
CA SER A 904 25.69 -33.66 -18.29
C SER A 904 25.40 -32.30 -18.93
N SER A 905 24.96 -31.35 -18.10
CA SER A 905 24.83 -29.94 -18.48
C SER A 905 25.81 -29.10 -17.67
N LEU A 906 26.46 -28.13 -18.30
CA LEU A 906 27.39 -27.24 -17.63
C LEU A 906 26.64 -26.00 -17.15
N VAL A 907 26.53 -25.83 -15.83
CA VAL A 907 25.86 -24.70 -15.20
C VAL A 907 26.90 -23.70 -14.71
N VAL A 908 26.78 -22.44 -15.13
CA VAL A 908 27.68 -21.37 -14.68
C VAL A 908 27.44 -21.03 -13.20
N LEU A 909 28.48 -21.13 -12.37
CA LEU A 909 28.40 -20.85 -10.93
C LEU A 909 28.24 -19.34 -10.65
N ASP A 910 27.55 -18.99 -9.57
CA ASP A 910 27.48 -17.62 -9.04
C ASP A 910 28.85 -17.21 -8.45
N PRO A 911 29.44 -16.04 -8.78
CA PRO A 911 30.65 -15.51 -8.15
C PRO A 911 30.66 -15.57 -6.62
N LYS A 912 29.49 -15.54 -5.95
CA LYS A 912 29.37 -15.72 -4.49
C LYS A 912 29.70 -17.15 -4.04
N GLN A 913 29.38 -18.16 -4.85
CA GLN A 913 29.62 -19.58 -4.60
C GLN A 913 31.00 -20.05 -5.07
N ARG A 914 31.69 -19.26 -5.89
CA ARG A 914 33.02 -19.60 -6.42
C ARG A 914 34.13 -19.48 -5.35
N PRO A 915 35.11 -20.40 -5.34
CA PRO A 915 36.30 -20.30 -4.51
C PRO A 915 37.14 -19.05 -4.86
N ALA A 916 38.03 -18.61 -3.96
CA ALA A 916 38.73 -17.33 -4.08
C ALA A 916 39.49 -17.13 -5.40
N GLY A 917 40.04 -18.20 -6.00
CA GLY A 917 40.71 -18.16 -7.31
C GLY A 917 39.78 -18.11 -8.53
N GLY A 918 38.50 -18.44 -8.39
CA GLY A 918 37.50 -18.46 -9.48
C GLY A 918 36.58 -17.23 -9.53
N LYS A 919 36.72 -16.30 -8.57
CA LYS A 919 35.86 -15.10 -8.48
C LYS A 919 36.04 -14.11 -9.62
N ASP A 920 37.23 -14.05 -10.21
CA ASP A 920 37.55 -13.15 -11.32
C ASP A 920 37.33 -13.78 -12.70
N LEU A 921 37.05 -15.10 -12.79
CA LEU A 921 36.81 -15.78 -14.07
C LEU A 921 35.46 -15.38 -14.69
N ARG A 922 35.43 -15.14 -15.99
CA ARG A 922 34.25 -14.85 -16.80
C ARG A 922 34.07 -15.95 -17.86
N PRO A 923 33.26 -16.99 -17.58
CA PRO A 923 33.03 -18.05 -18.55
C PRO A 923 32.43 -17.45 -19.82
N THR A 924 33.18 -17.55 -20.92
CA THR A 924 32.89 -16.90 -22.19
C THR A 924 32.91 -17.94 -23.29
N VAL A 925 31.93 -17.89 -24.17
CA VAL A 925 31.88 -18.72 -25.37
C VAL A 925 32.42 -17.92 -26.55
N LYS A 926 33.46 -18.42 -27.19
CA LYS A 926 34.07 -17.83 -28.39
C LYS A 926 33.64 -18.58 -29.65
N LEU A 927 33.60 -17.87 -30.77
CA LEU A 927 33.45 -18.47 -32.10
C LEU A 927 34.71 -18.23 -32.92
N GLU A 928 35.34 -19.33 -33.33
CA GLU A 928 36.58 -19.33 -34.12
C GLU A 928 36.33 -19.87 -35.54
N THR A 929 37.16 -19.42 -36.48
CA THR A 929 37.28 -20.01 -37.82
C THR A 929 37.98 -21.37 -37.75
N GLN A 930 37.94 -22.15 -38.84
CA GLN A 930 38.68 -23.43 -38.92
C GLN A 930 40.20 -23.28 -38.73
N THR A 931 40.73 -22.06 -38.85
CA THR A 931 42.15 -21.70 -38.67
C THR A 931 42.49 -21.18 -37.27
N GLY A 932 41.52 -21.12 -36.33
CA GLY A 932 41.74 -20.72 -34.94
C GLY A 932 41.77 -19.20 -34.71
N GLU A 933 41.28 -18.40 -35.65
CA GLU A 933 41.14 -16.94 -35.48
C GLU A 933 39.72 -16.58 -35.02
N ASP A 934 39.62 -15.60 -34.11
CA ASP A 934 38.35 -15.09 -33.60
C ASP A 934 37.50 -14.46 -34.73
N ILE A 935 36.23 -14.86 -34.83
CA ILE A 935 35.30 -14.29 -35.82
C ILE A 935 34.71 -12.99 -35.26
N ASN A 936 34.76 -11.90 -36.01
CA ASN A 936 34.15 -10.63 -35.62
C ASN A 936 32.66 -10.57 -35.95
N ILE A 937 31.90 -9.84 -35.13
CA ILE A 937 30.47 -9.61 -35.34
C ILE A 937 30.26 -8.74 -36.60
N PRO A 938 29.36 -9.11 -37.54
CA PRO A 938 29.17 -8.41 -38.80
C PRO A 938 28.88 -6.91 -38.60
N GLY A 939 29.70 -6.05 -39.22
CA GLY A 939 29.57 -4.59 -39.12
C GLY A 939 30.25 -3.96 -37.90
N THR A 940 30.99 -4.73 -37.09
CA THR A 940 31.79 -4.21 -35.96
C THR A 940 33.19 -4.82 -35.95
N SER A 941 34.16 -4.14 -35.33
CA SER A 941 35.51 -4.67 -35.09
C SER A 941 35.61 -5.50 -33.81
N VAL A 942 34.47 -5.95 -33.28
CA VAL A 942 34.36 -6.64 -31.99
C VAL A 942 34.34 -8.16 -32.22
N PRO A 943 35.21 -8.94 -31.54
CA PRO A 943 35.17 -10.40 -31.57
C PRO A 943 33.83 -10.96 -31.06
N ALA A 944 33.34 -12.04 -31.66
CA ALA A 944 32.11 -12.73 -31.28
C ALA A 944 32.30 -13.56 -29.99
N HIS A 945 32.49 -12.86 -28.87
CA HIS A 945 32.66 -13.44 -27.54
C HIS A 945 31.37 -13.25 -26.72
N TYR A 946 30.69 -14.36 -26.45
CA TYR A 946 29.45 -14.37 -25.66
C TYR A 946 29.79 -14.67 -24.20
N VAL A 947 29.89 -13.63 -23.39
CA VAL A 947 30.09 -13.77 -21.95
C VAL A 947 28.81 -14.34 -21.32
N LEU A 948 28.92 -15.47 -20.63
CA LEU A 948 27.77 -16.10 -19.97
C LEU A 948 27.60 -15.57 -18.55
N ILE A 949 26.34 -15.39 -18.18
CA ILE A 949 25.95 -14.92 -16.85
C ILE A 949 25.79 -16.11 -15.90
N THR A 950 25.76 -15.83 -14.61
CA THR A 950 25.46 -16.81 -13.55
C THR A 950 24.20 -17.62 -13.85
N LYS A 951 24.26 -18.93 -13.57
CA LYS A 951 23.19 -19.92 -13.80
C LYS A 951 22.85 -20.18 -15.26
N SER A 952 23.60 -19.63 -16.22
CA SER A 952 23.46 -20.02 -17.63
C SER A 952 23.74 -21.52 -17.76
N VAL A 953 22.87 -22.23 -18.47
CA VAL A 953 23.00 -23.65 -18.75
C VAL A 953 23.52 -23.80 -20.17
N VAL A 954 24.65 -24.48 -20.30
CA VAL A 954 25.30 -24.79 -21.58
C VAL A 954 25.16 -26.28 -21.85
N ASN A 955 24.48 -26.59 -22.95
CA ASN A 955 24.22 -27.96 -23.40
C ASN A 955 25.13 -28.38 -24.59
N LEU A 956 25.98 -27.47 -25.06
CA LEU A 956 26.90 -27.72 -26.17
C LEU A 956 28.27 -28.14 -25.64
N THR A 957 28.99 -28.93 -26.42
CA THR A 957 30.37 -29.35 -26.12
C THR A 957 31.40 -28.41 -26.75
N ASP A 958 32.59 -28.36 -26.17
CA ASP A 958 33.71 -27.61 -26.73
C ASP A 958 34.08 -28.18 -28.12
N GLY A 959 34.20 -27.32 -29.13
CA GLY A 959 34.44 -27.71 -30.52
C GLY A 959 33.19 -27.99 -31.37
N ALA A 960 31.98 -27.77 -30.85
CA ALA A 960 30.74 -27.90 -31.62
C ALA A 960 30.65 -26.89 -32.77
N LYS A 961 30.12 -27.30 -33.92
CA LYS A 961 29.84 -26.41 -35.06
C LYS A 961 28.51 -25.72 -34.86
N ILE A 962 28.49 -24.39 -34.93
CA ILE A 962 27.30 -23.56 -34.69
C ILE A 962 26.96 -22.76 -35.95
N GLN A 963 25.65 -22.64 -36.24
CA GLN A 963 25.14 -21.84 -37.34
C GLN A 963 24.53 -20.52 -36.85
N VAL A 964 24.34 -19.57 -37.76
CA VAL A 964 23.71 -18.28 -37.45
C VAL A 964 22.28 -18.51 -36.93
N GLY A 965 21.98 -17.94 -35.77
CA GLY A 965 20.67 -18.05 -35.12
C GLY A 965 20.49 -19.26 -34.19
N ASP A 966 21.52 -20.09 -33.98
CA ASP A 966 21.49 -21.19 -33.02
C ASP A 966 21.66 -20.71 -31.58
N ILE A 967 21.07 -21.46 -30.64
CA ILE A 967 21.12 -21.16 -29.20
C ILE A 967 22.40 -21.76 -28.60
N VAL A 968 23.30 -20.89 -28.17
CA VAL A 968 24.60 -21.23 -27.55
C VAL A 968 24.43 -21.64 -26.09
N ALA A 969 23.62 -20.90 -25.35
CA ALA A 969 23.34 -21.14 -23.94
C ALA A 969 21.90 -20.70 -23.62
N ARG A 970 21.30 -21.32 -22.61
CA ARG A 970 20.01 -20.89 -22.08
C ARG A 970 20.23 -20.25 -20.73
N MET A 971 19.83 -19.01 -20.60
CA MET A 971 19.80 -18.33 -19.32
C MET A 971 18.41 -18.54 -18.72
N PRO A 972 18.27 -19.27 -17.61
CA PRO A 972 17.01 -19.26 -16.88
C PRO A 972 16.78 -17.83 -16.41
N LEU A 973 15.71 -17.22 -16.89
CA LEU A 973 15.17 -16.04 -16.21
C LEU A 973 14.67 -16.58 -14.89
N GLU A 974 15.26 -16.12 -13.78
CA GLU A 974 14.52 -16.16 -12.52
C GLU A 974 13.27 -15.33 -12.79
N THR A 975 12.18 -16.01 -13.17
CA THR A 975 10.87 -15.42 -13.19
C THR A 975 10.74 -14.75 -11.85
N THR A 976 10.52 -13.43 -11.90
CA THR A 976 10.34 -12.56 -10.74
C THR A 976 9.72 -13.40 -9.65
N LYS A 977 10.51 -13.76 -8.62
CA LYS A 977 10.02 -14.59 -7.50
C LYS A 977 8.62 -14.11 -7.23
N THR A 978 7.65 -15.03 -7.31
CA THR A 978 6.20 -14.75 -7.18
C THR A 978 6.06 -13.48 -6.39
N ARG A 979 5.72 -12.36 -7.07
CA ARG A 979 5.60 -11.06 -6.41
C ARG A 979 4.56 -11.30 -5.35
N ASP A 980 5.06 -11.56 -4.15
CA ASP A 980 4.28 -12.23 -3.16
C ASP A 980 3.21 -11.21 -2.82
N ILE A 981 1.95 -11.53 -3.14
CA ILE A 981 0.80 -10.72 -2.76
C ILE A 981 0.90 -10.42 -1.25
N THR A 982 1.54 -11.30 -0.48
CA THR A 982 1.77 -11.17 0.95
C THR A 982 2.98 -10.30 1.35
N GLY A 983 3.83 -9.87 0.40
CA GLY A 983 5.00 -9.00 0.59
C GLY A 983 4.77 -7.51 0.27
N GLY A 984 3.56 -7.13 -0.16
CA GLY A 984 3.23 -5.76 -0.60
C GLY A 984 3.41 -4.69 0.49
N LEU A 985 2.94 -4.93 1.71
CA LEU A 985 3.02 -3.92 2.77
C LEU A 985 4.45 -3.64 3.27
N PRO A 986 5.32 -4.65 3.53
CA PRO A 986 6.75 -4.40 3.77
C PRO A 986 7.40 -3.56 2.68
N ARG A 987 7.06 -3.80 1.41
CA ARG A 987 7.57 -3.01 0.29
C ARG A 987 7.13 -1.55 0.39
N VAL A 988 5.85 -1.29 0.67
CA VAL A 988 5.34 0.06 0.89
C VAL A 988 6.06 0.75 2.06
N ALA A 989 6.31 0.02 3.15
CA ALA A 989 7.06 0.55 4.28
C ALA A 989 8.51 0.87 3.91
N ASP A 990 9.19 0.02 3.14
CA ASP A 990 10.57 0.26 2.67
C ASP A 990 10.65 1.50 1.74
N LEU A 991 9.63 1.72 0.90
CA LEU A 991 9.52 2.90 0.03
C LEU A 991 9.33 4.18 0.85
N PHE A 992 8.43 4.19 1.85
CA PHE A 992 8.24 5.35 2.75
C PHE A 992 9.43 5.59 3.68
N GLU A 993 10.14 4.54 4.11
CA GLU A 993 11.39 4.69 4.85
C GLU A 993 12.57 5.09 3.97
N ALA A 994 12.38 5.18 2.65
CA ALA A 994 13.42 5.46 1.65
C ALA A 994 14.68 4.60 1.87
N ARG A 995 14.50 3.33 2.24
CA ARG A 995 15.63 2.43 2.52
C ARG A 995 16.39 2.17 1.23
N LYS A 996 17.71 2.27 1.32
CA LYS A 996 18.58 1.86 0.21
C LYS A 996 18.39 0.36 -0.01
N PRO A 997 17.99 -0.08 -1.22
CA PRO A 997 17.92 -1.50 -1.54
C PRO A 997 19.26 -2.17 -1.26
N LYS A 998 19.25 -3.45 -0.92
CA LYS A 998 20.50 -4.21 -0.70
C LYS A 998 21.36 -4.23 -1.97
N GLU A 999 20.70 -4.35 -3.12
CA GLU A 999 21.31 -4.31 -4.44
C GLU A 999 20.61 -3.22 -5.27
N PRO A 1000 21.03 -1.94 -5.15
CA PRO A 1000 20.40 -0.84 -5.87
C PRO A 1000 20.84 -0.82 -7.35
N ALA A 1001 19.98 -0.38 -8.26
CA ALA A 1001 20.35 -0.06 -9.63
C ALA A 1001 21.41 1.06 -9.64
N ILE A 1002 22.37 0.97 -10.56
CA ILE A 1002 23.36 2.03 -10.75
C ILE A 1002 22.87 2.91 -11.89
N LEU A 1003 22.76 4.21 -11.62
CA LEU A 1003 22.31 5.21 -12.58
C LEU A 1003 23.51 6.03 -13.09
N ALA A 1004 23.39 6.55 -14.32
CA ALA A 1004 24.38 7.45 -14.90
C ALA A 1004 24.41 8.81 -14.18
N GLU A 1005 25.58 9.24 -13.72
CA GLU A 1005 25.77 10.51 -12.99
C GLU A 1005 25.73 11.73 -13.93
N ALA A 1006 26.12 11.55 -15.19
CA ALA A 1006 26.07 12.56 -16.24
C ALA A 1006 25.63 11.97 -17.59
N SER A 1007 25.38 12.85 -18.56
CA SER A 1007 25.01 12.47 -19.93
C SER A 1007 26.25 12.47 -20.82
N GLY A 1008 26.56 11.37 -21.48
CA GLY A 1008 27.78 11.27 -22.27
C GLY A 1008 28.06 9.87 -22.84
N ASN A 1009 29.18 9.75 -23.55
CA ASN A 1009 29.65 8.47 -24.07
C ASN A 1009 30.35 7.67 -22.98
N ILE A 1010 30.04 6.38 -22.92
CA ILE A 1010 30.62 5.45 -21.96
C ILE A 1010 31.92 4.87 -22.51
N SER A 1011 32.93 4.79 -21.65
CA SER A 1011 34.09 3.92 -21.84
C SER A 1011 34.49 3.18 -20.57
N PHE A 1012 35.23 2.09 -20.70
CA PHE A 1012 35.74 1.33 -19.56
C PHE A 1012 37.20 1.67 -19.28
N GLY A 1013 37.50 2.11 -18.05
CA GLY A 1013 38.85 2.45 -17.61
C GLY A 1013 39.67 1.25 -17.12
N LYS A 1014 40.92 1.49 -16.68
CA LYS A 1014 41.80 0.44 -16.12
C LYS A 1014 41.16 -0.25 -14.91
N GLU A 1015 41.18 -1.58 -14.91
CA GLU A 1015 40.56 -2.35 -13.84
C GLU A 1015 41.25 -2.14 -12.47
N THR A 1016 40.45 -2.09 -11.40
CA THR A 1016 40.93 -2.06 -10.01
C THR A 1016 40.57 -3.38 -9.31
N LYS A 1017 41.28 -3.78 -8.26
CA LYS A 1017 40.98 -5.01 -7.49
C LYS A 1017 39.49 -5.01 -7.05
N GLY A 1018 38.70 -5.91 -7.64
CA GLY A 1018 37.29 -6.14 -7.32
C GLY A 1018 36.25 -5.16 -7.91
N LYS A 1019 36.67 -4.08 -8.59
CA LYS A 1019 35.75 -3.10 -9.22
C LYS A 1019 36.18 -2.73 -10.63
N GLN A 1020 35.21 -2.62 -11.54
CA GLN A 1020 35.35 -2.12 -12.89
C GLN A 1020 35.10 -0.61 -12.90
N ARG A 1021 35.95 0.14 -13.61
CA ARG A 1021 35.82 1.60 -13.75
C ARG A 1021 35.02 1.90 -15.01
N LEU A 1022 33.92 2.62 -14.85
CA LEU A 1022 33.13 3.18 -15.94
C LEU A 1022 33.41 4.67 -16.03
N LEU A 1023 33.76 5.17 -17.21
CA LEU A 1023 34.03 6.57 -17.49
C LEU A 1023 32.89 7.09 -18.38
N ILE A 1024 32.22 8.16 -17.94
CA ILE A 1024 31.21 8.88 -18.72
C ILE A 1024 31.85 10.18 -19.19
N THR A 1025 31.99 10.36 -20.50
CA THR A 1025 32.57 11.57 -21.09
C THR A 1025 31.46 12.46 -21.63
N ASN A 1026 31.29 13.64 -21.04
CA ASN A 1026 30.28 14.62 -21.45
C ASN A 1026 30.66 15.27 -22.80
N SER A 1027 29.71 16.00 -23.40
CA SER A 1027 29.95 16.83 -24.59
C SER A 1027 31.08 17.84 -24.42
N ASP A 1028 31.30 18.30 -23.19
CA ASP A 1028 32.28 19.33 -22.84
C ASP A 1028 33.67 18.75 -22.53
N GLY A 1029 33.84 17.43 -22.66
CA GLY A 1029 35.11 16.73 -22.40
C GLY A 1029 35.38 16.40 -20.93
N GLU A 1030 34.50 16.78 -20.01
CA GLU A 1030 34.58 16.37 -18.61
C GLU A 1030 34.30 14.87 -18.45
N ILE A 1031 35.19 14.17 -17.73
CA ILE A 1031 35.10 12.73 -17.49
C ILE A 1031 34.65 12.48 -16.05
N GLN A 1032 33.52 11.79 -15.90
CA GLN A 1032 33.05 11.28 -14.61
C GLN A 1032 33.33 9.78 -14.46
N GLU A 1033 33.93 9.40 -13.34
CA GLU A 1033 34.28 8.01 -13.03
C GLU A 1033 33.28 7.38 -12.04
N ILE A 1034 32.79 6.18 -12.39
CA ILE A 1034 31.91 5.35 -11.55
C ILE A 1034 32.58 3.99 -11.31
N LEU A 1035 32.65 3.57 -10.05
CA LEU A 1035 33.21 2.28 -9.64
C LEU A 1035 32.11 1.22 -9.47
N ILE A 1036 32.00 0.31 -10.44
CA ILE A 1036 31.01 -0.77 -10.45
C ILE A 1036 31.65 -2.07 -9.94
N PRO A 1037 31.06 -2.79 -8.97
CA PRO A 1037 31.58 -4.10 -8.56
C PRO A 1037 31.62 -5.09 -9.73
N LYS A 1038 32.73 -5.82 -9.91
CA LYS A 1038 32.94 -6.71 -11.07
C LYS A 1038 31.90 -7.83 -11.24
N TRP A 1039 31.25 -8.22 -10.14
CA TRP A 1039 30.21 -9.26 -10.12
C TRP A 1039 28.85 -8.75 -10.63
N ARG A 1040 28.67 -7.44 -10.80
CA ARG A 1040 27.45 -6.87 -11.35
C ARG A 1040 27.49 -6.86 -12.86
N HIS A 1041 26.38 -7.26 -13.47
CA HIS A 1041 26.18 -7.14 -14.90
C HIS A 1041 25.90 -5.68 -15.28
N VAL A 1042 26.63 -5.19 -16.27
CA VAL A 1042 26.43 -3.88 -16.89
C VAL A 1042 25.73 -4.12 -18.23
N ASN A 1043 24.63 -3.40 -18.48
CA ASN A 1043 23.79 -3.63 -19.66
C ASN A 1043 24.30 -2.91 -20.92
N LEU A 1044 25.27 -2.02 -20.76
CA LEU A 1044 25.78 -1.09 -21.76
C LEU A 1044 27.14 -1.53 -22.27
N PHE A 1045 27.42 -1.26 -23.54
CA PHE A 1045 28.69 -1.55 -24.21
C PHE A 1045 29.58 -0.31 -24.29
N ASP A 1046 30.84 -0.54 -24.65
CA ASP A 1046 31.81 0.54 -24.87
C ASP A 1046 31.38 1.38 -26.08
N GLY A 1047 31.31 2.70 -25.92
CA GLY A 1047 30.84 3.63 -26.95
C GLY A 1047 29.35 3.97 -26.92
N ASP A 1048 28.54 3.36 -26.04
CA ASP A 1048 27.12 3.72 -25.90
C ASP A 1048 26.95 5.13 -25.30
N TYR A 1049 25.98 5.89 -25.81
CA TYR A 1049 25.58 7.18 -25.26
C TYR A 1049 24.48 7.00 -24.21
N VAL A 1050 24.68 7.55 -23.02
CA VAL A 1050 23.66 7.54 -21.95
C VAL A 1050 23.23 8.93 -21.54
N LYS A 1051 21.98 9.05 -21.11
CA LYS A 1051 21.47 10.25 -20.45
C LYS A 1051 21.67 10.17 -18.94
N LYS A 1052 21.85 11.32 -18.29
CA LYS A 1052 21.87 11.43 -16.82
C LYS A 1052 20.63 10.76 -16.21
N GLY A 1053 20.85 9.86 -15.25
CA GLY A 1053 19.81 9.09 -14.58
C GLY A 1053 19.33 7.84 -15.33
N GLU A 1054 19.96 7.46 -16.44
CA GLU A 1054 19.70 6.20 -17.15
C GLU A 1054 20.31 4.99 -16.41
N ILE A 1055 19.71 3.80 -16.56
CA ILE A 1055 20.11 2.59 -15.81
C ILE A 1055 21.32 1.94 -16.50
N ILE A 1056 22.43 1.88 -15.78
CA ILE A 1056 23.68 1.24 -16.23
C ILE A 1056 23.68 -0.26 -15.87
N SER A 1057 23.24 -0.56 -14.65
CA SER A 1057 23.22 -1.91 -14.09
C SER A 1057 21.88 -2.17 -13.42
N ASP A 1058 21.29 -3.32 -13.72
CA ASP A 1058 19.99 -3.73 -13.23
C ASP A 1058 19.95 -3.81 -11.70
N GLY A 1059 18.79 -3.48 -11.15
CA GLY A 1059 18.53 -3.51 -9.71
C GLY A 1059 17.29 -2.69 -9.37
N GLU A 1060 16.97 -2.62 -8.09
CA GLU A 1060 15.90 -1.73 -7.63
C GLU A 1060 16.38 -0.28 -7.60
N LEU A 1061 15.57 0.65 -8.12
CA LEU A 1061 15.89 2.06 -8.08
C LEU A 1061 15.99 2.55 -6.63
N ASN A 1062 17.05 3.30 -6.32
CA ASN A 1062 17.22 3.94 -5.03
C ASN A 1062 16.55 5.33 -5.04
N PRO A 1063 15.55 5.61 -4.18
CA PRO A 1063 14.86 6.90 -4.14
C PRO A 1063 15.81 8.10 -4.00
N SER A 1064 16.88 7.98 -3.21
CA SER A 1064 17.86 9.06 -3.04
C SER A 1064 18.61 9.41 -4.33
N ASP A 1065 18.92 8.40 -5.15
CA ASP A 1065 19.62 8.61 -6.42
C ASP A 1065 18.65 9.18 -7.47
N VAL A 1066 17.39 8.75 -7.46
CA VAL A 1066 16.34 9.33 -8.33
C VAL A 1066 16.15 10.82 -8.03
N LEU A 1067 16.07 11.20 -6.75
CA LEU A 1067 15.95 12.61 -6.34
C LEU A 1067 17.13 13.44 -6.83
N ARG A 1068 18.36 12.96 -6.61
CA ARG A 1068 19.60 13.67 -6.94
C ARG A 1068 19.81 13.82 -8.45
N LEU A 1069 19.45 12.81 -9.24
CA LEU A 1069 19.74 12.77 -10.67
C LEU A 1069 18.59 13.27 -11.55
N LYS A 1070 17.34 12.93 -11.21
CA LYS A 1070 16.14 13.25 -12.01
C LYS A 1070 15.22 14.31 -11.39
N GLY A 1071 15.46 14.69 -10.13
CA GLY A 1071 14.69 15.72 -9.44
C GLY A 1071 13.41 15.22 -8.75
N ILE A 1072 12.65 16.17 -8.19
CA ILE A 1072 11.48 15.90 -7.34
C ILE A 1072 10.32 15.28 -8.13
N SER A 1073 10.04 15.78 -9.33
CA SER A 1073 8.91 15.30 -10.15
C SER A 1073 9.07 13.81 -10.50
N ALA A 1074 10.25 13.41 -10.98
CA ALA A 1074 10.54 12.01 -11.30
C ALA A 1074 10.54 11.10 -10.07
N LEU A 1075 11.02 11.58 -8.92
CA LEU A 1075 10.91 10.84 -7.65
C LEU A 1075 9.44 10.62 -7.26
N SER A 1076 8.64 11.68 -7.34
CA SER A 1076 7.23 11.62 -6.95
C SER A 1076 6.45 10.64 -7.83
N GLU A 1077 6.65 10.68 -9.14
CA GLU A 1077 6.04 9.75 -10.08
C GLU A 1077 6.46 8.31 -9.80
N TYR A 1078 7.76 8.06 -9.56
CA TYR A 1078 8.27 6.75 -9.21
C TYR A 1078 7.62 6.19 -7.93
N LEU A 1079 7.63 6.96 -6.83
CA LEU A 1079 7.07 6.53 -5.56
C LEU A 1079 5.56 6.31 -5.63
N ILE A 1080 4.82 7.24 -6.26
CA ILE A 1080 3.37 7.11 -6.46
C ILE A 1080 3.09 5.86 -7.28
N LYS A 1081 3.76 5.64 -8.40
CA LYS A 1081 3.57 4.48 -9.26
C LYS A 1081 3.80 3.17 -8.51
N GLU A 1082 4.94 3.03 -7.82
CA GLU A 1082 5.29 1.80 -7.10
C GLU A 1082 4.33 1.52 -5.93
N ILE A 1083 4.01 2.54 -5.12
CA ILE A 1083 3.09 2.38 -3.99
C ILE A 1083 1.68 2.04 -4.52
N GLN A 1084 1.19 2.79 -5.51
CA GLN A 1084 -0.12 2.53 -6.12
C GLN A 1084 -0.19 1.16 -6.77
N ASN A 1085 0.88 0.67 -7.41
CA ASN A 1085 0.91 -0.67 -8.01
C ASN A 1085 0.64 -1.76 -6.96
N VAL A 1086 1.13 -1.59 -5.72
CA VAL A 1086 0.84 -2.53 -4.62
C VAL A 1086 -0.64 -2.51 -4.25
N TYR A 1087 -1.24 -1.34 -4.09
CA TYR A 1087 -2.66 -1.21 -3.75
C TYR A 1087 -3.58 -1.64 -4.90
N ARG A 1088 -3.23 -1.29 -6.15
CA ARG A 1088 -3.97 -1.63 -7.38
C ARG A 1088 -3.99 -3.12 -7.67
N THR A 1089 -2.88 -3.83 -7.44
CA THR A 1089 -2.82 -5.30 -7.57
C THR A 1089 -3.87 -5.98 -6.66
N GLN A 1090 -4.30 -5.32 -5.60
CA GLN A 1090 -5.31 -5.79 -4.66
C GLN A 1090 -6.71 -5.18 -4.89
N GLY A 1091 -6.88 -4.41 -5.96
CA GLY A 1091 -8.15 -3.75 -6.31
C GLY A 1091 -8.54 -2.60 -5.37
N VAL A 1092 -7.58 -2.03 -4.62
CA VAL A 1092 -7.80 -0.84 -3.80
C VAL A 1092 -7.37 0.39 -4.58
N ARG A 1093 -8.26 1.37 -4.67
CA ARG A 1093 -8.00 2.68 -5.29
C ARG A 1093 -7.76 3.72 -4.20
N ILE A 1094 -6.64 4.43 -4.29
CA ILE A 1094 -6.30 5.55 -3.41
C ILE A 1094 -6.01 6.73 -4.33
N ASN A 1095 -6.45 7.94 -4.00
CA ASN A 1095 -6.07 9.11 -4.78
C ASN A 1095 -4.61 9.49 -4.50
N ASP A 1096 -3.86 9.80 -5.56
CA ASP A 1096 -2.44 10.18 -5.54
C ASP A 1096 -2.13 11.32 -4.54
N LYS A 1097 -3.07 12.25 -4.30
CA LYS A 1097 -2.89 13.37 -3.38
C LYS A 1097 -2.49 12.96 -1.95
N HIS A 1098 -2.96 11.80 -1.50
CA HIS A 1098 -2.64 11.31 -0.14
C HIS A 1098 -1.17 10.87 -0.05
N ILE A 1099 -0.66 10.21 -1.09
CA ILE A 1099 0.74 9.79 -1.16
C ILE A 1099 1.64 11.02 -1.30
N GLU A 1100 1.22 12.01 -2.10
CA GLU A 1100 1.92 13.30 -2.26
C GLU A 1100 2.11 14.05 -0.95
N VAL A 1101 1.11 14.05 -0.06
CA VAL A 1101 1.23 14.66 1.28
C VAL A 1101 2.33 14.01 2.10
N ILE A 1102 2.46 12.67 2.02
CA ILE A 1102 3.54 11.94 2.71
C ILE A 1102 4.90 12.22 2.05
N ILE A 1103 4.97 12.25 0.71
CA ILE A 1103 6.21 12.58 -0.02
C ILE A 1103 6.68 13.99 0.31
N ARG A 1104 5.78 14.97 0.45
CA ARG A 1104 6.13 16.33 0.92
C ARG A 1104 6.81 16.29 2.28
N GLN A 1105 6.34 15.44 3.21
CA GLN A 1105 6.99 15.26 4.51
C GLN A 1105 8.34 14.57 4.42
N MET A 1106 8.51 13.63 3.49
CA MET A 1106 9.82 13.01 3.21
C MET A 1106 10.83 14.06 2.71
N LEU A 1107 10.36 15.06 1.96
CA LEU A 1107 11.17 16.17 1.41
C LEU A 1107 11.27 17.39 2.33
N ARG A 1108 10.94 17.26 3.62
CA ARG A 1108 10.95 18.38 4.59
C ARG A 1108 12.36 18.91 4.91
N LYS A 1109 13.39 18.09 4.70
CA LYS A 1109 14.79 18.43 4.99
C LYS A 1109 15.58 18.68 3.71
N VAL A 1110 16.51 19.62 3.76
CA VAL A 1110 17.47 19.93 2.70
C VAL A 1110 18.88 19.82 3.25
N GLU A 1111 19.83 19.45 2.40
CA GLU A 1111 21.26 19.44 2.73
C GLU A 1111 21.91 20.72 2.19
N VAL A 1112 22.62 21.45 3.05
CA VAL A 1112 23.31 22.70 2.69
C VAL A 1112 24.64 22.37 2.03
N ASP A 1113 24.78 22.62 0.73
CA ASP A 1113 26.05 22.42 0.02
C ASP A 1113 27.05 23.54 0.35
N LYS A 1114 26.63 24.79 0.17
CA LYS A 1114 27.43 25.99 0.49
C LYS A 1114 26.72 26.84 1.53
N PRO A 1115 27.37 27.18 2.65
CA PRO A 1115 26.73 27.95 3.71
C PRO A 1115 26.62 29.45 3.40
N GLY A 1116 27.48 30.01 2.53
CA GLY A 1116 27.48 31.46 2.26
C GLY A 1116 27.66 32.28 3.54
N ASP A 1117 26.85 33.32 3.71
CA ASP A 1117 26.80 34.16 4.91
C ASP A 1117 25.81 33.64 5.98
N SER A 1118 25.16 32.49 5.74
CA SER A 1118 24.26 31.87 6.72
C SER A 1118 25.02 31.25 7.88
N LYS A 1119 24.29 30.93 8.96
CA LYS A 1119 24.86 30.24 10.13
C LYS A 1119 25.00 28.73 9.93
N HIS A 1120 24.53 28.19 8.81
CA HIS A 1120 24.50 26.75 8.56
C HIS A 1120 25.88 26.19 8.24
N LEU A 1121 26.05 24.88 8.46
CA LEU A 1121 27.28 24.17 8.12
C LEU A 1121 27.12 23.43 6.78
N CYS A 1122 28.23 23.28 6.05
CA CYS A 1122 28.28 22.43 4.86
C CYS A 1122 27.94 20.96 5.23
N GLY A 1123 27.06 20.34 4.43
CA GLY A 1123 26.53 19.00 4.65
C GLY A 1123 25.50 18.90 5.79
N GLU A 1124 25.02 20.04 6.30
CA GLU A 1124 24.01 20.04 7.36
C GLU A 1124 22.61 19.81 6.80
N GLN A 1125 21.86 18.90 7.43
CA GLN A 1125 20.45 18.70 7.15
C GLN A 1125 19.59 19.63 8.00
N VAL A 1126 18.98 20.62 7.35
CA VAL A 1126 18.14 21.63 7.98
C VAL A 1126 16.72 21.52 7.43
N GLU A 1127 15.73 22.02 8.15
CA GLU A 1127 14.37 22.14 7.62
C GLU A 1127 14.32 23.11 6.45
N ARG A 1128 13.75 22.66 5.32
CA ARG A 1128 13.67 23.44 4.08
C ARG A 1128 13.10 24.84 4.31
N MET A 1129 12.06 24.95 5.13
CA MET A 1129 11.42 26.23 5.42
C MET A 1129 12.29 27.18 6.26
N ALA A 1130 13.13 26.64 7.14
CA ALA A 1130 14.06 27.46 7.92
C ALA A 1130 15.15 28.04 7.00
N VAL A 1131 15.72 27.22 6.12
CA VAL A 1131 16.71 27.66 5.13
C VAL A 1131 16.12 28.70 4.18
N LEU A 1132 14.92 28.47 3.64
CA LEU A 1132 14.28 29.44 2.76
C LEU A 1132 13.99 30.78 3.48
N ARG A 1133 13.68 30.74 4.77
CA ARG A 1133 13.49 31.98 5.55
C ARG A 1133 14.80 32.74 5.71
N GLU A 1134 15.86 32.06 6.12
CA GLU A 1134 17.18 32.68 6.30
C GLU A 1134 17.72 33.24 4.97
N ASN A 1135 17.52 32.52 3.86
CA ASN A 1135 17.89 33.00 2.52
C ASN A 1135 17.05 34.18 2.00
N ILE A 1136 15.88 34.47 2.58
CA ILE A 1136 15.08 35.66 2.25
C ILE A 1136 15.47 36.84 3.16
N GLU A 1137 15.95 36.54 4.38
CA GLU A 1137 16.43 37.54 5.34
C GLU A 1137 17.81 38.09 5.00
N LEU A 1138 18.68 37.24 4.41
CA LEU A 1138 19.97 37.60 3.80
C LEU A 1138 19.77 38.16 2.39
#